data_AF-A0A3N2NXR7-F1
#
_entry.id   AF-A0A3N2NXR7-F1
#
_cell.length_a   1.000
_cell.length_b   1.000
_cell.length_c   1.000
_cell.angle_alpha   90.00
_cell.angle_beta   90.00
_cell.angle_gamma   90.00
#
_symmetry.space_group_name_H-M   'P 1'
#
loop_
_entity.id
_entity.type
_entity.pdbx_description
1 polymer ?
#
loop_
_entity_poly.entity_id
_entity_poly.type
_entity_poly.pdbx_seq_one_letter_code
_entity_poly.pdbx_strand_id
1 'polypeptide(L)'
;MTVADVDPWLPLRLDHEARVVAAEKRMEVAARAALRAWLRAARAVTLPAPVTAAAPPPDPSALAGTGQAWMEAMTVHLVPEAARTFDAGVVDAGGDVELLRVAQLKDEYLQALPNRLTGVPDSAWQQVTAVVAELTAEGASIPRIRDAIEEILGERSWADRAVTIARTETVGAYNAGTLTAWLTAEQALGERLDKVWVATHDERTRDDHRDADGQRVALDGVFMVGGVPMRFPGDPAAPPGQVVNCRCTMIEVEADEPLPAVPEHPWPRRDRSSGLEITVTAAGAAKGGAMATWKGVLAPLGAKSGDRRIFAADGEWSFRDMPLPLRWARQDAPGHEGAVTIGRITAGEVQKTKLVGSGDFIDAVPELAEALELLRNGVLFPSVDLDDFEFVYTDEKGRPIADMSDEEWEAFVESGEEPYITVTKGRVMAVTLVGTQAFTEARLELVDDEPGSGEPSDGVEKEEAAVTAAGTAAGKKQLAPLYPPRAWFDDPGLSELTPITVTADGRVFGHLADRDCHLSFLTQGQCVLPPEEGGFDWFHRPEIMCEDGSLIAVGHITAGTGHADLSASAASAIAHYDNTGTQVAVVRAGRDEHGTWVAGSLVPEATEEQVQLLRRSPLSGDWRWIGGARQLVAALCVNVGGFPVVRGRASGGRAYAMVASGWRGWRPSVPAVRRGEAGFVSTAALDAAIRRAVAASFAAERQRASTAAAAERIAASIGRDRSTLVAALSAQVHGE
;
A
#
# COMPACT_ATOMS: atom_id res chain seq x y z
N MET A 1 19.56 -45.07 -17.25
CA MET A 1 18.60 -43.96 -17.16
C MET A 1 17.32 -44.43 -17.81
N THR A 2 16.34 -44.77 -16.98
CA THR A 2 14.98 -45.00 -17.44
C THR A 2 14.36 -43.64 -17.80
N VAL A 3 13.36 -43.62 -18.68
CA VAL A 3 12.64 -42.40 -19.10
C VAL A 3 12.03 -41.61 -17.91
N ALA A 4 11.93 -42.24 -16.73
CA ALA A 4 11.50 -41.64 -15.47
C ALA A 4 12.51 -40.68 -14.79
N ASP A 5 13.77 -40.60 -15.25
CA ASP A 5 14.82 -39.75 -14.62
C ASP A 5 15.02 -38.39 -15.32
N VAL A 6 14.22 -38.05 -16.33
CA VAL A 6 14.41 -36.83 -17.12
C VAL A 6 13.50 -35.74 -16.58
N ASP A 7 14.10 -34.67 -16.05
CA ASP A 7 13.38 -33.48 -15.62
C ASP A 7 12.63 -32.84 -16.81
N PRO A 8 11.28 -32.89 -16.88
CA PRO A 8 10.52 -32.36 -18.00
C PRO A 8 10.56 -30.83 -18.08
N TRP A 9 10.96 -30.16 -17.00
CA TRP A 9 10.97 -28.70 -16.88
C TRP A 9 12.39 -28.16 -17.11
N LEU A 10 13.41 -29.03 -17.23
CA LEU A 10 14.79 -28.65 -17.46
C LEU A 10 14.98 -27.78 -18.72
N PRO A 11 14.39 -28.11 -19.89
CA PRO A 11 14.54 -27.25 -21.07
C PRO A 11 14.04 -25.83 -20.82
N LEU A 12 12.95 -25.71 -20.06
CA LEU A 12 12.34 -24.43 -19.74
C LEU A 12 13.18 -23.61 -18.76
N ARG A 13 13.73 -24.25 -17.71
CA ARG A 13 14.67 -23.60 -16.79
C ARG A 13 15.89 -23.08 -17.52
N LEU A 14 16.46 -23.87 -18.42
CA LEU A 14 17.64 -23.49 -19.21
C LEU A 14 17.35 -22.37 -20.20
N ASP A 15 16.17 -22.38 -20.83
CA ASP A 15 15.76 -21.30 -21.74
C ASP A 15 15.55 -19.99 -20.98
N HIS A 16 14.86 -20.03 -19.84
CA HIS A 16 14.73 -18.86 -18.97
C HIS A 16 16.09 -18.34 -18.47
N GLU A 17 16.96 -19.23 -17.98
CA GLU A 17 18.31 -18.87 -17.54
C GLU A 17 19.09 -18.20 -18.69
N ALA A 18 19.04 -18.75 -19.90
CA ALA A 18 19.71 -18.17 -21.06
C ALA A 18 19.20 -16.76 -21.39
N ARG A 19 17.89 -16.51 -21.30
CA ARG A 19 17.27 -15.19 -21.53
C ARG A 19 17.66 -14.19 -20.44
N VAL A 20 17.67 -14.62 -19.18
CA VAL A 20 17.97 -13.77 -18.02
C VAL A 20 19.47 -13.43 -17.91
N VAL A 21 20.39 -14.35 -18.20
CA VAL A 21 21.85 -14.11 -18.10
C VAL A 21 22.31 -12.92 -18.93
N ALA A 22 21.76 -12.74 -20.13
CA ALA A 22 22.09 -11.61 -20.99
C ALA A 22 21.60 -10.27 -20.38
N ALA A 23 20.41 -10.27 -19.77
CA ALA A 23 19.86 -9.11 -19.08
C ALA A 23 20.61 -8.81 -17.77
N GLU A 24 20.98 -9.83 -16.98
CA GLU A 24 21.78 -9.69 -15.77
C GLU A 24 23.11 -8.99 -16.05
N LYS A 25 23.81 -9.39 -17.13
CA LYS A 25 25.10 -8.78 -17.48
C LYS A 25 24.96 -7.30 -17.81
N ARG A 26 23.89 -6.90 -18.50
CA ARG A 26 23.62 -5.48 -18.79
C ARG A 26 23.21 -4.72 -17.52
N MET A 27 22.38 -5.34 -16.68
CA MET A 27 21.99 -4.79 -15.38
C MET A 27 23.19 -4.61 -14.45
N GLU A 28 24.16 -5.53 -14.46
CA GLU A 28 25.40 -5.40 -13.68
C GLU A 28 26.23 -4.20 -14.16
N VAL A 29 26.36 -4.01 -15.48
CA VAL A 29 27.03 -2.82 -16.03
C VAL A 29 26.31 -1.54 -15.59
N ALA A 30 24.98 -1.52 -15.62
CA ALA A 30 24.16 -0.41 -15.16
C ALA A 30 24.31 -0.15 -13.65
N ALA A 31 24.26 -1.19 -12.82
CA ALA A 31 24.43 -1.12 -11.38
C ALA A 31 25.82 -0.60 -11.00
N ARG A 32 26.87 -1.10 -11.66
CA ARG A 32 28.24 -0.59 -11.48
C ARG A 32 28.36 0.87 -11.89
N ALA A 33 27.70 1.28 -12.97
CA ALA A 33 27.69 2.68 -13.41
C ALA A 33 26.98 3.60 -12.39
N ALA A 34 25.81 3.17 -11.89
CA ALA A 34 25.08 3.88 -10.84
C ALA A 34 25.92 4.03 -9.57
N LEU A 35 26.47 2.92 -9.06
CA LEU A 35 27.31 2.92 -7.87
C LEU A 35 28.56 3.77 -8.07
N ARG A 36 29.24 3.67 -9.22
CA ARG A 36 30.40 4.55 -9.52
C ARG A 36 30.02 6.02 -9.54
N ALA A 37 28.87 6.39 -10.11
CA ALA A 37 28.41 7.77 -10.15
C ALA A 37 28.17 8.30 -8.74
N TRP A 38 27.45 7.54 -7.92
CA TRP A 38 27.16 7.91 -6.54
C TRP A 38 28.40 7.90 -5.64
N LEU A 39 29.27 6.87 -5.71
CA LEU A 39 30.50 6.79 -4.93
C LEU A 39 31.45 7.98 -5.19
N ARG A 40 31.46 8.52 -6.42
CA ARG A 40 32.20 9.76 -6.71
C ARG A 40 31.61 10.96 -5.96
N ALA A 41 30.29 11.11 -5.94
CA ALA A 41 29.62 12.16 -5.17
C ALA A 41 29.85 11.99 -3.66
N ALA A 42 29.69 10.76 -3.15
CA ALA A 42 29.94 10.40 -1.76
C ALA A 42 31.36 10.72 -1.31
N ARG A 43 32.37 10.35 -2.11
CA ARG A 43 33.77 10.69 -1.82
C ARG A 43 34.01 12.19 -1.86
N ALA A 44 33.45 12.92 -2.83
CA ALA A 44 33.66 14.36 -2.96
C ALA A 44 33.16 15.14 -1.74
N VAL A 45 32.02 14.74 -1.14
CA VAL A 45 31.48 15.41 0.05
C VAL A 45 32.14 14.94 1.34
N THR A 46 32.52 13.66 1.43
CA THR A 46 33.15 13.09 2.64
C THR A 46 34.63 13.47 2.74
N LEU A 47 35.31 13.64 1.59
CA LEU A 47 36.75 13.90 1.47
C LEU A 47 37.01 15.16 0.61
N PRO A 48 36.64 16.36 1.09
CA PRO A 48 36.56 17.57 0.25
C PRO A 48 37.91 18.17 -0.20
N ALA A 49 39.07 17.66 0.24
CA ALA A 49 40.38 18.19 -0.12
C ALA A 49 41.49 17.13 -0.27
N PRO A 50 42.51 17.36 -1.13
CA PRO A 50 43.69 16.50 -1.23
C PRO A 50 44.54 16.54 0.06
N VAL A 51 45.31 15.46 0.31
CA VAL A 51 46.15 15.30 1.51
C VAL A 51 47.20 16.41 1.59
N THR A 52 46.89 17.43 2.37
CA THR A 52 47.84 18.48 2.74
C THR A 52 47.73 18.71 4.24
N ALA A 53 48.77 19.25 4.86
CA ALA A 53 48.75 19.57 6.30
C ALA A 53 47.66 20.58 6.70
N ALA A 54 47.04 21.26 5.73
CA ALA A 54 45.96 22.23 5.92
C ALA A 54 44.57 21.70 5.47
N ALA A 55 44.47 20.44 5.07
CA ALA A 55 43.19 19.85 4.65
C ALA A 55 42.26 19.69 5.86
N PRO A 56 40.96 20.06 5.74
CA PRO A 56 39.98 19.76 6.77
C PRO A 56 39.88 18.24 6.99
N PRO A 57 39.55 17.79 8.21
CA PRO A 57 39.33 16.38 8.47
C PRO A 57 38.16 15.85 7.61
N PRO A 58 38.11 14.52 7.35
CA PRO A 58 36.94 13.90 6.72
C PRO A 58 35.64 14.27 7.43
N ASP A 59 34.55 14.40 6.67
CA ASP A 59 33.21 14.65 7.19
C ASP A 59 32.26 13.49 6.85
N PRO A 60 32.23 12.43 7.68
CA PRO A 60 31.29 11.32 7.54
C PRO A 60 29.82 11.72 7.54
N SER A 61 29.47 12.83 8.21
CA SER A 61 28.07 13.27 8.33
C SER A 61 27.52 13.77 7.00
N ALA A 62 28.39 14.32 6.13
CA ALA A 62 28.02 14.77 4.79
C ALA A 62 27.52 13.63 3.89
N LEU A 63 27.86 12.38 4.19
CA LEU A 63 27.43 11.21 3.42
C LEU A 63 25.91 10.98 3.49
N ALA A 64 25.25 11.36 4.59
CA ALA A 64 23.79 11.29 4.74
C ALA A 64 23.04 12.15 3.71
N GLY A 65 23.67 13.22 3.21
CA GLY A 65 23.11 14.10 2.18
C GLY A 65 23.19 13.55 0.75
N THR A 66 23.77 12.37 0.53
CA THR A 66 24.06 11.84 -0.82
C THR A 66 22.92 11.04 -1.46
N GLY A 67 21.79 10.90 -0.77
CA GLY A 67 20.62 10.16 -1.26
C GLY A 67 20.12 10.69 -2.62
N GLN A 68 20.11 12.00 -2.83
CA GLN A 68 19.70 12.60 -4.10
C GLN A 68 20.65 12.20 -5.26
N ALA A 69 21.97 12.19 -5.01
CA ALA A 69 22.94 11.76 -6.01
C ALA A 69 22.79 10.27 -6.36
N TRP A 70 22.39 9.44 -5.38
CA TRP A 70 22.05 8.04 -5.64
C TRP A 70 20.78 7.90 -6.49
N MET A 71 19.72 8.63 -6.16
CA MET A 71 18.48 8.65 -6.94
C MET A 71 18.70 9.05 -8.41
N GLU A 72 19.50 10.09 -8.64
CA GLU A 72 19.91 10.52 -9.99
C GLU A 72 20.70 9.42 -10.70
N ALA A 73 21.68 8.81 -10.02
CA ALA A 73 22.48 7.73 -10.59
C ALA A 73 21.62 6.51 -10.99
N MET A 74 20.66 6.11 -10.16
CA MET A 74 19.71 5.03 -10.47
C MET A 74 18.83 5.39 -11.67
N THR A 75 18.29 6.61 -11.69
CA THR A 75 17.42 7.09 -12.77
C THR A 75 18.14 7.10 -14.12
N VAL A 76 19.42 7.46 -14.14
CA VAL A 76 20.24 7.51 -15.36
C VAL A 76 20.68 6.13 -15.82
N HIS A 77 21.01 5.23 -14.90
CA HIS A 77 21.67 3.97 -15.24
C HIS A 77 20.79 2.73 -15.06
N LEU A 78 20.14 2.57 -13.90
CA LEU A 78 19.39 1.36 -13.54
C LEU A 78 17.98 1.32 -14.14
N VAL A 79 17.20 2.39 -13.96
CA VAL A 79 15.80 2.44 -14.43
C VAL A 79 15.67 2.13 -15.93
N PRO A 80 16.52 2.67 -16.84
CA PRO A 80 16.43 2.34 -18.26
C PRO A 80 16.75 0.88 -18.58
N GLU A 81 17.65 0.23 -17.82
CA GLU A 81 17.96 -1.20 -18.03
C GLU A 81 16.88 -2.10 -17.43
N ALA A 82 16.29 -1.74 -16.29
CA ALA A 82 15.12 -2.42 -15.74
C ALA A 82 13.92 -2.34 -16.71
N ALA A 83 13.69 -1.18 -17.32
CA ALA A 83 12.67 -1.01 -18.36
C ALA A 83 12.91 -1.94 -19.56
N ARG A 84 14.16 -1.98 -20.07
CA ARG A 84 14.53 -2.91 -21.17
C ARG A 84 14.36 -4.38 -20.79
N THR A 85 14.64 -4.73 -19.54
CA THR A 85 14.50 -6.10 -19.04
C THR A 85 13.02 -6.49 -18.90
N PHE A 86 12.18 -5.57 -18.42
CA PHE A 86 10.74 -5.74 -18.40
C PHE A 86 10.18 -5.94 -19.83
N ASP A 87 10.57 -5.06 -20.75
CA ASP A 87 10.15 -5.16 -22.16
C ASP A 87 10.61 -6.48 -22.80
N ALA A 88 11.81 -6.97 -22.46
CA ALA A 88 12.27 -8.28 -22.90
C ALA A 88 11.36 -9.41 -22.38
N GLY A 89 10.98 -9.38 -21.09
CA GLY A 89 10.03 -10.33 -20.53
C GLY A 89 8.66 -10.31 -21.20
N VAL A 90 8.18 -9.13 -21.61
CA VAL A 90 6.93 -8.98 -22.39
C VAL A 90 7.06 -9.63 -23.76
N VAL A 91 8.10 -9.26 -24.52
CA VAL A 91 8.31 -9.74 -25.91
C VAL A 91 8.52 -11.25 -25.95
N ASP A 92 9.32 -11.77 -25.03
CA ASP A 92 9.65 -13.19 -24.90
C ASP A 92 8.45 -14.06 -24.54
N ALA A 93 7.42 -13.45 -23.93
CA ALA A 93 6.12 -14.04 -23.63
C ALA A 93 5.07 -13.78 -24.72
N GLY A 94 5.47 -13.21 -25.87
CA GLY A 94 4.57 -12.95 -27.01
C GLY A 94 3.71 -11.68 -26.89
N GLY A 95 3.98 -10.81 -25.91
CA GLY A 95 3.25 -9.56 -25.69
C GLY A 95 3.69 -8.39 -26.58
N ASP A 96 2.85 -7.37 -26.69
CA ASP A 96 3.12 -6.13 -27.43
C ASP A 96 3.50 -4.98 -26.48
N VAL A 97 4.76 -4.53 -26.55
CA VAL A 97 5.30 -3.44 -25.70
C VAL A 97 4.71 -2.07 -26.02
N GLU A 98 4.11 -1.89 -27.22
CA GLU A 98 3.43 -0.66 -27.62
C GLU A 98 1.98 -0.61 -27.10
N LEU A 99 1.49 -1.71 -26.52
CA LEU A 99 0.17 -1.74 -25.89
C LEU A 99 0.15 -0.80 -24.69
N LEU A 100 -0.79 0.15 -24.68
CA LEU A 100 -0.91 1.15 -23.62
C LEU A 100 -0.98 0.52 -22.21
N ARG A 101 -1.66 -0.63 -22.07
CA ARG A 101 -1.76 -1.32 -20.79
C ARG A 101 -0.42 -1.89 -20.32
N VAL A 102 0.42 -2.39 -21.23
CA VAL A 102 1.78 -2.84 -20.93
C VAL A 102 2.65 -1.66 -20.50
N ALA A 103 2.57 -0.54 -21.22
CA ALA A 103 3.29 0.68 -20.84
C ALA A 103 2.91 1.17 -19.43
N GLN A 104 1.62 1.15 -19.08
CA GLN A 104 1.13 1.51 -17.73
C GLN A 104 1.70 0.60 -16.65
N LEU A 105 1.59 -0.72 -16.82
CA LEU A 105 2.09 -1.70 -15.85
C LEU A 105 3.62 -1.65 -15.70
N LYS A 106 4.33 -1.36 -16.80
CA LYS A 106 5.76 -1.09 -16.77
C LYS A 106 6.08 0.14 -15.93
N ASP A 107 5.38 1.26 -16.16
CA ASP A 107 5.60 2.49 -15.40
C ASP A 107 5.33 2.28 -13.90
N GLU A 108 4.26 1.56 -13.55
CA GLU A 108 3.95 1.16 -12.16
C GLU A 108 5.10 0.35 -11.53
N TYR A 109 5.62 -0.66 -12.23
CA TYR A 109 6.74 -1.48 -11.75
C TYR A 109 8.03 -0.65 -11.54
N LEU A 110 8.35 0.24 -12.49
CA LEU A 110 9.57 1.04 -12.48
C LEU A 110 9.54 2.15 -11.43
N GLN A 111 8.37 2.71 -11.12
CA GLN A 111 8.23 3.73 -10.06
C GLN A 111 8.62 3.21 -8.68
N ALA A 112 8.47 1.91 -8.43
CA ALA A 112 8.88 1.31 -7.16
C ALA A 112 10.41 1.09 -7.07
N LEU A 113 11.15 1.09 -8.18
CA LEU A 113 12.58 0.75 -8.20
C LEU A 113 13.45 1.64 -7.30
N PRO A 114 13.35 2.98 -7.36
CA PRO A 114 14.17 3.84 -6.51
C PRO A 114 13.93 3.61 -5.02
N ASN A 115 12.67 3.30 -4.63
CA ASN A 115 12.29 3.07 -3.24
C ASN A 115 12.89 1.76 -2.67
N ARG A 116 13.15 0.75 -3.52
CA ARG A 116 13.76 -0.54 -3.10
C ARG A 116 15.24 -0.44 -2.75
N LEU A 117 15.91 0.57 -3.30
CA LEU A 117 17.37 0.71 -3.24
C LEU A 117 17.80 1.92 -2.39
N THR A 118 16.89 2.55 -1.65
CA THR A 118 17.18 3.71 -0.79
C THR A 118 18.21 3.41 0.31
N GLY A 119 18.26 2.17 0.81
CA GLY A 119 19.20 1.75 1.87
C GLY A 119 20.66 1.57 1.40
N VAL A 120 20.97 1.76 0.11
CA VAL A 120 22.35 1.66 -0.40
C VAL A 120 23.25 2.75 0.21
N PRO A 121 22.90 4.05 0.13
CA PRO A 121 23.59 5.10 0.86
C PRO A 121 23.72 4.88 2.37
N ASP A 122 22.66 4.43 3.03
CA ASP A 122 22.65 4.21 4.48
C ASP A 122 23.68 3.16 4.89
N SER A 123 23.81 2.09 4.11
CA SER A 123 24.81 1.05 4.38
C SER A 123 26.26 1.54 4.24
N ALA A 124 26.53 2.55 3.40
CA ALA A 124 27.84 3.19 3.36
C ALA A 124 28.06 4.09 4.57
N TRP A 125 27.04 4.86 4.95
CA TRP A 125 27.10 5.72 6.12
C TRP A 125 27.38 4.93 7.41
N GLN A 126 26.74 3.79 7.59
CA GLN A 126 27.00 2.88 8.71
C GLN A 126 28.44 2.38 8.73
N GLN A 127 28.96 1.91 7.58
CA GLN A 127 30.34 1.41 7.47
C GLN A 127 31.38 2.52 7.74
N VAL A 128 31.18 3.71 7.15
CA VAL A 128 32.07 4.86 7.34
C VAL A 128 32.03 5.36 8.78
N THR A 129 30.86 5.47 9.39
CA THR A 129 30.71 5.95 10.77
C THR A 129 31.35 4.97 11.76
N ALA A 130 31.14 3.67 11.56
CA ALA A 130 31.75 2.62 12.39
C ALA A 130 33.28 2.67 12.33
N VAL A 131 33.88 2.71 11.13
CA VAL A 131 35.35 2.71 11.00
C VAL A 131 35.97 4.00 11.54
N VAL A 132 35.28 5.14 11.40
CA VAL A 132 35.76 6.42 11.94
C VAL A 132 35.72 6.41 13.46
N ALA A 133 34.65 5.90 14.05
CA ALA A 133 34.54 5.78 15.51
C ALA A 133 35.63 4.87 16.09
N GLU A 134 35.85 3.72 15.47
CA GLU A 134 36.92 2.77 15.84
C GLU A 134 38.31 3.41 15.76
N LEU A 135 38.68 3.94 14.60
CA LEU A 135 40.01 4.54 14.40
C LEU A 135 40.25 5.78 15.27
N THR A 136 39.20 6.56 15.54
CA THR A 136 39.30 7.71 16.45
C THR A 136 39.57 7.24 17.89
N ALA A 137 38.91 6.16 18.35
CA ALA A 137 39.15 5.59 19.67
C ALA A 137 40.59 5.03 19.81
N GLU A 138 41.19 4.53 18.72
CA GLU A 138 42.58 4.08 18.67
C GLU A 138 43.61 5.24 18.63
N GLY A 139 43.16 6.49 18.52
CA GLY A 139 44.06 7.64 18.33
C GLY A 139 44.73 7.66 16.95
N ALA A 140 44.08 7.08 15.93
CA ALA A 140 44.59 7.07 14.56
C ALA A 140 44.79 8.49 14.02
N SER A 141 45.78 8.64 13.15
CA SER A 141 46.02 9.91 12.45
C SER A 141 44.94 10.19 11.41
N ILE A 142 44.67 11.47 11.13
CA ILE A 142 43.72 11.90 10.10
C ILE A 142 43.99 11.23 8.74
N PRO A 143 45.24 11.08 8.25
CA PRO A 143 45.53 10.33 7.04
C PRO A 143 45.05 8.87 7.07
N ARG A 144 45.24 8.16 8.20
CA ARG A 144 44.79 6.75 8.34
C ARG A 144 43.27 6.64 8.28
N ILE A 145 42.55 7.56 8.93
CA ILE A 145 41.09 7.63 8.86
C ILE A 145 40.63 7.90 7.41
N ARG A 146 41.31 8.82 6.72
CA ARG A 146 41.01 9.15 5.32
C ARG A 146 41.20 7.97 4.39
N ASP A 147 42.28 7.21 4.55
CA ASP A 147 42.58 6.04 3.73
C ASP A 147 41.53 4.92 3.94
N ALA A 148 41.06 4.72 5.17
CA ALA A 148 39.99 3.77 5.47
C ALA A 148 38.64 4.19 4.82
N ILE A 149 38.31 5.48 4.84
CA ILE A 149 37.13 6.00 4.15
C ILE A 149 37.26 5.83 2.62
N GLU A 150 38.44 6.10 2.06
CA GLU A 150 38.70 5.89 0.63
C GLU A 150 38.54 4.42 0.21
N GLU A 151 38.90 3.48 1.09
CA GLU A 151 38.71 2.05 0.87
C GLU A 151 37.22 1.66 0.88
N ILE A 152 36.46 2.08 1.89
CA ILE A 152 35.01 1.79 1.99
C ILE A 152 34.24 2.39 0.81
N LEU A 153 34.54 3.64 0.44
CA LEU A 153 33.89 4.33 -0.68
C LEU A 153 34.56 4.02 -2.05
N GLY A 154 35.48 3.04 -2.09
CA GLY A 154 36.14 2.59 -3.30
C GLY A 154 35.25 1.65 -4.11
N GLU A 155 35.28 1.76 -5.44
CA GLU A 155 34.43 0.95 -6.34
C GLU A 155 34.55 -0.58 -6.12
N ARG A 156 35.74 -1.05 -5.71
CA ARG A 156 36.00 -2.47 -5.46
C ARG A 156 35.15 -3.03 -4.32
N SER A 157 34.95 -2.24 -3.26
CA SER A 157 34.18 -2.62 -2.06
C SER A 157 32.69 -2.78 -2.35
N TRP A 158 32.22 -2.32 -3.51
CA TRP A 158 30.82 -2.36 -3.93
C TRP A 158 30.56 -3.32 -5.10
N ALA A 159 31.56 -4.09 -5.52
CA ALA A 159 31.43 -5.01 -6.65
C ALA A 159 30.36 -6.08 -6.40
N ASP A 160 30.33 -6.69 -5.22
CA ASP A 160 29.36 -7.73 -4.87
C ASP A 160 27.95 -7.17 -4.69
N ARG A 161 27.84 -5.93 -4.20
CA ARG A 161 26.56 -5.21 -4.14
C ARG A 161 26.01 -4.96 -5.54
N ALA A 162 26.85 -4.57 -6.50
CA ALA A 162 26.44 -4.38 -7.88
C ALA A 162 25.88 -5.67 -8.49
N VAL A 163 26.52 -6.82 -8.23
CA VAL A 163 26.04 -8.14 -8.68
C VAL A 163 24.70 -8.50 -8.02
N THR A 164 24.55 -8.23 -6.72
CA THR A 164 23.30 -8.50 -5.98
C THR A 164 22.13 -7.67 -6.50
N ILE A 165 22.36 -6.37 -6.75
CA ILE A 165 21.36 -5.48 -7.37
C ILE A 165 21.00 -6.02 -8.76
N ALA A 166 22.00 -6.38 -9.56
CA ALA A 166 21.79 -6.86 -10.92
C ALA A 166 20.88 -8.09 -10.96
N ARG A 167 21.22 -9.14 -10.20
CA ARG A 167 20.42 -10.37 -10.15
C ARG A 167 18.99 -10.12 -9.67
N THR A 168 18.85 -9.34 -8.59
CA THR A 168 17.55 -9.09 -7.97
C THR A 168 16.63 -8.30 -8.90
N GLU A 169 17.13 -7.20 -9.48
CA GLU A 169 16.32 -6.36 -10.35
C GLU A 169 16.04 -7.01 -11.71
N THR A 170 16.98 -7.82 -12.24
CA THR A 170 16.74 -8.53 -13.50
C THR A 170 15.62 -9.57 -13.37
N VAL A 171 15.66 -10.44 -12.35
CA VAL A 171 14.65 -11.49 -12.18
C VAL A 171 13.27 -10.89 -11.91
N GLY A 172 13.19 -9.89 -11.03
CA GLY A 172 11.93 -9.18 -10.77
C GLY A 172 11.35 -8.51 -12.02
N ALA A 173 12.18 -7.79 -12.78
CA ALA A 173 11.71 -7.03 -13.95
C ALA A 173 11.29 -7.96 -15.08
N TYR A 174 12.07 -9.02 -15.35
CA TYR A 174 11.77 -9.97 -16.41
C TYR A 174 10.45 -10.69 -16.13
N ASN A 175 10.28 -11.27 -14.94
CA ASN A 175 9.05 -11.98 -14.58
C ASN A 175 7.84 -11.04 -14.49
N ALA A 176 8.00 -9.79 -14.04
CA ALA A 176 6.93 -8.80 -14.07
C ALA A 176 6.45 -8.50 -15.50
N GLY A 177 7.39 -8.38 -16.45
CA GLY A 177 7.09 -8.20 -17.87
C GLY A 177 6.37 -9.42 -18.47
N THR A 178 6.86 -10.62 -18.16
CA THR A 178 6.23 -11.88 -18.59
C THR A 178 4.79 -11.99 -18.07
N LEU A 179 4.54 -11.75 -16.77
CA LEU A 179 3.18 -11.77 -16.22
C LEU A 179 2.29 -10.71 -16.87
N THR A 180 2.85 -9.54 -17.16
CA THR A 180 2.13 -8.44 -17.82
C THR A 180 1.65 -8.85 -19.21
N ALA A 181 2.49 -9.51 -20.01
CA ALA A 181 2.09 -10.03 -21.31
C ALA A 181 0.92 -11.00 -21.18
N TRP A 182 1.02 -11.99 -20.29
CA TRP A 182 -0.03 -12.98 -20.08
C TRP A 182 -1.34 -12.38 -19.60
N LEU A 183 -1.32 -11.49 -18.60
CA LEU A 183 -2.52 -10.79 -18.13
C LEU A 183 -3.19 -9.97 -19.23
N THR A 184 -2.42 -9.32 -20.11
CA THR A 184 -2.99 -8.57 -21.23
C THR A 184 -3.53 -9.47 -22.34
N ALA A 185 -2.91 -10.63 -22.57
CA ALA A 185 -3.36 -11.62 -23.54
C ALA A 185 -4.65 -12.30 -23.08
N GLU A 186 -4.73 -12.71 -21.80
CA GLU A 186 -5.91 -13.32 -21.19
C GLU A 186 -7.14 -12.41 -21.33
N GLN A 187 -6.99 -11.11 -21.05
CA GLN A 187 -8.05 -10.11 -21.21
C GLN A 187 -8.49 -9.92 -22.66
N ALA A 188 -7.57 -10.09 -23.62
CA ALA A 188 -7.86 -9.91 -25.04
C ALA A 188 -8.51 -11.14 -25.69
N LEU A 189 -8.11 -12.35 -25.26
CA LEU A 189 -8.53 -13.63 -25.85
C LEU A 189 -9.69 -14.28 -25.09
N GLY A 190 -9.88 -13.97 -23.80
CA GLY A 190 -10.93 -14.55 -22.96
C GLY A 190 -10.70 -16.02 -22.60
N GLU A 191 -9.50 -16.53 -22.82
CA GLU A 191 -9.06 -17.85 -22.40
C GLU A 191 -8.68 -17.80 -20.92
N ARG A 192 -8.96 -18.85 -20.15
CA ARG A 192 -8.55 -18.91 -18.75
C ARG A 192 -7.17 -19.55 -18.65
N LEU A 193 -6.20 -18.79 -18.20
CA LEU A 193 -4.83 -19.24 -18.05
C LEU A 193 -4.46 -19.29 -16.57
N ASP A 194 -3.62 -20.26 -16.23
CA ASP A 194 -2.95 -20.33 -14.94
C ASP A 194 -1.46 -20.10 -15.13
N LYS A 195 -0.80 -19.71 -14.04
CA LYS A 195 0.65 -19.67 -13.93
C LYS A 195 1.14 -20.71 -12.93
N VAL A 196 2.32 -21.24 -13.20
CA VAL A 196 2.96 -22.24 -12.33
C VAL A 196 4.35 -21.78 -11.94
N TRP A 197 4.69 -21.91 -10.65
CA TRP A 197 6.01 -21.56 -10.14
C TRP A 197 7.05 -22.61 -10.54
N VAL A 198 8.16 -22.16 -11.11
CA VAL A 198 9.28 -23.01 -11.55
C VAL A 198 10.54 -22.60 -10.79
N ALA A 199 10.94 -23.40 -9.81
CA ALA A 199 12.16 -23.21 -9.06
C ALA A 199 13.38 -23.71 -9.85
N THR A 200 14.55 -23.08 -9.67
CA THR A 200 15.82 -23.61 -10.20
C THR A 200 16.21 -24.85 -9.41
N HIS A 201 16.56 -25.95 -10.07
CA HIS A 201 16.94 -27.20 -9.41
C HIS A 201 18.44 -27.25 -9.07
N ASP A 202 18.83 -26.60 -7.99
CA ASP A 202 20.19 -26.65 -7.44
C ASP A 202 20.24 -26.43 -5.92
N GLU A 203 21.43 -26.51 -5.33
CA GLU A 203 21.65 -26.33 -3.88
C GLU A 203 21.43 -24.89 -3.38
N ARG A 204 21.30 -23.92 -4.29
CA ARG A 204 21.23 -22.48 -3.96
C ARG A 204 19.79 -21.97 -3.91
N THR A 205 18.85 -22.66 -4.54
CA THR A 205 17.43 -22.35 -4.41
C THR A 205 16.98 -22.61 -2.98
N ARG A 206 16.34 -21.64 -2.32
CA ARG A 206 15.87 -21.75 -0.93
C ARG A 206 14.82 -22.83 -0.76
N ASP A 207 14.76 -23.43 0.43
CA ASP A 207 13.78 -24.45 0.80
C ASP A 207 12.35 -24.01 0.46
N ASP A 208 11.97 -22.80 0.86
CA ASP A 208 10.65 -22.22 0.58
C ASP A 208 10.30 -22.15 -0.92
N HIS A 209 11.30 -21.86 -1.76
CA HIS A 209 11.12 -21.79 -3.21
C HIS A 209 11.09 -23.16 -3.86
N ARG A 210 11.82 -24.14 -3.32
CA ARG A 210 11.77 -25.55 -3.74
C ARG A 210 10.43 -26.19 -3.37
N ASP A 211 9.85 -25.75 -2.26
CA ASP A 211 8.54 -26.19 -1.79
C ASP A 211 7.40 -25.58 -2.62
N ALA A 212 7.59 -24.38 -3.16
CA ALA A 212 6.66 -23.75 -4.10
C ALA A 212 6.79 -24.29 -5.54
N ASP A 213 7.81 -25.10 -5.87
CA ASP A 213 8.01 -25.65 -7.21
C ASP A 213 6.82 -26.50 -7.65
N GLY A 214 6.21 -26.13 -8.79
CA GLY A 214 4.98 -26.73 -9.28
C GLY A 214 3.69 -26.15 -8.73
N GLN A 215 3.75 -25.16 -7.82
CA GLN A 215 2.54 -24.50 -7.32
C GLN A 215 1.84 -23.79 -8.48
N ARG A 216 0.57 -24.14 -8.70
CA ARG A 216 -0.28 -23.62 -9.77
C ARG A 216 -1.34 -22.68 -9.19
N VAL A 217 -1.50 -21.50 -9.80
CA VAL A 217 -2.50 -20.49 -9.42
C VAL A 217 -3.01 -19.77 -10.68
N ALA A 218 -4.16 -19.10 -10.61
CA ALA A 218 -4.63 -18.23 -11.70
C ALA A 218 -3.60 -17.13 -12.03
N LEU A 219 -3.60 -16.60 -13.26
CA LEU A 219 -2.67 -15.52 -13.65
C LEU A 219 -2.71 -14.33 -12.68
N ASP A 220 -3.88 -13.93 -12.20
CA ASP A 220 -4.07 -12.85 -11.22
C ASP A 220 -3.94 -13.30 -9.75
N GLY A 221 -3.80 -14.61 -9.50
CA GLY A 221 -3.59 -15.20 -8.18
C GLY A 221 -2.16 -15.03 -7.64
N VAL A 222 -1.93 -15.51 -6.42
CA VAL A 222 -0.63 -15.43 -5.72
C VAL A 222 -0.10 -16.81 -5.36
N PHE A 223 1.20 -17.01 -5.53
CA PHE A 223 1.94 -18.15 -4.98
C PHE A 223 2.15 -17.97 -3.47
N MET A 224 2.30 -19.07 -2.74
CA MET A 224 2.65 -19.09 -1.32
C MET A 224 4.05 -19.66 -1.17
N VAL A 225 5.02 -18.79 -0.87
CA VAL A 225 6.44 -19.14 -0.80
C VAL A 225 6.90 -18.92 0.63
N GLY A 226 7.09 -20.01 1.39
CA GLY A 226 7.47 -19.90 2.82
C GLY A 226 6.43 -19.16 3.67
N GLY A 227 5.15 -19.26 3.31
CA GLY A 227 4.06 -18.51 3.95
C GLY A 227 3.89 -17.06 3.47
N VAL A 228 4.71 -16.59 2.51
CA VAL A 228 4.59 -15.26 1.93
C VAL A 228 3.82 -15.30 0.60
N PRO A 229 2.78 -14.47 0.41
CA PRO A 229 2.10 -14.34 -0.87
C PRO A 229 2.95 -13.58 -1.89
N MET A 230 3.15 -14.16 -3.08
CA MET A 230 3.95 -13.58 -4.17
C MET A 230 3.22 -13.65 -5.51
N ARG A 231 3.16 -12.55 -6.26
CA ARG A 231 2.53 -12.54 -7.61
C ARG A 231 3.36 -13.26 -8.66
N PHE A 232 4.69 -13.19 -8.54
CA PHE A 232 5.64 -13.79 -9.45
C PHE A 232 7.01 -13.93 -8.77
N PRO A 233 7.95 -14.74 -9.29
CA PRO A 233 9.27 -14.81 -8.69
C PRO A 233 10.04 -13.50 -8.79
N GLY A 234 10.56 -13.03 -7.65
CA GLY A 234 11.18 -11.71 -7.56
C GLY A 234 10.17 -10.57 -7.39
N ASP A 235 8.92 -10.86 -7.00
CA ASP A 235 7.90 -9.86 -6.68
C ASP A 235 8.41 -8.85 -5.63
N PRO A 236 8.60 -7.57 -5.98
CA PRO A 236 9.19 -6.61 -5.05
C PRO A 236 8.30 -6.24 -3.85
N ALA A 237 7.05 -6.70 -3.81
CA ALA A 237 6.19 -6.55 -2.63
C ALA A 237 6.52 -7.56 -1.52
N ALA A 238 7.30 -8.61 -1.82
CA ALA A 238 7.67 -9.63 -0.84
C ALA A 238 8.96 -9.26 -0.07
N PRO A 239 9.18 -9.80 1.15
CA PRO A 239 10.35 -9.49 1.96
C PRO A 239 11.67 -9.84 1.25
N PRO A 240 12.77 -9.08 1.49
CA PRO A 240 14.07 -9.31 0.86
C PRO A 240 14.57 -10.76 0.93
N GLY A 241 14.24 -11.48 2.01
CA GLY A 241 14.60 -12.89 2.21
C GLY A 241 14.07 -13.83 1.13
N GLN A 242 12.93 -13.51 0.49
CA GLN A 242 12.33 -14.29 -0.59
C GLN A 242 12.71 -13.77 -2.00
N VAL A 243 13.14 -12.52 -2.14
CA VAL A 243 13.29 -11.89 -3.47
C VAL A 243 14.74 -11.67 -3.91
N VAL A 244 15.65 -11.36 -2.97
CA VAL A 244 17.04 -11.00 -3.30
C VAL A 244 17.76 -12.21 -3.90
N ASN A 245 18.45 -12.07 -5.04
CA ASN A 245 19.08 -13.20 -5.74
C ASN A 245 18.14 -14.37 -6.08
N CYS A 246 16.82 -14.12 -6.19
CA CYS A 246 15.89 -15.11 -6.74
C CYS A 246 16.30 -15.49 -8.17
N ARG A 247 16.09 -16.75 -8.56
CA ARG A 247 16.36 -17.29 -9.91
C ARG A 247 15.20 -18.13 -10.45
N CYS A 248 14.10 -18.15 -9.72
CA CYS A 248 12.91 -18.90 -10.11
C CYS A 248 12.21 -18.15 -11.26
N THR A 249 11.42 -18.90 -12.00
CA THR A 249 10.61 -18.40 -13.10
C THR A 249 9.19 -18.95 -12.98
N MET A 250 8.36 -18.67 -13.97
CA MET A 250 7.01 -19.18 -14.06
C MET A 250 6.68 -19.54 -15.50
N ILE A 251 5.63 -20.34 -15.67
CA ILE A 251 5.10 -20.75 -16.97
C ILE A 251 3.61 -20.49 -17.01
N GLU A 252 3.09 -20.18 -18.19
CA GLU A 252 1.65 -20.20 -18.47
C GLU A 252 1.21 -21.62 -18.83
N VAL A 253 0.01 -21.99 -18.39
CA VAL A 253 -0.67 -23.24 -18.75
C VAL A 253 -2.16 -22.97 -18.87
N GLU A 254 -2.90 -23.72 -19.68
CA GLU A 254 -4.36 -23.60 -19.71
C GLU A 254 -4.97 -24.08 -18.38
N ALA A 255 -6.02 -23.42 -17.88
CA ALA A 255 -6.59 -23.62 -16.53
C ALA A 255 -6.97 -25.08 -16.17
N ASP A 256 -7.17 -25.95 -17.16
CA ASP A 256 -7.53 -27.36 -16.96
C ASP A 256 -6.45 -28.35 -17.47
N GLU A 257 -5.31 -27.85 -17.98
CA GLU A 257 -4.25 -28.70 -18.53
C GLU A 257 -3.50 -29.45 -17.42
N PRO A 258 -3.37 -30.78 -17.48
CA PRO A 258 -2.61 -31.53 -16.49
C PRO A 258 -1.11 -31.21 -16.60
N LEU A 259 -0.48 -30.85 -15.48
CA LEU A 259 0.95 -30.57 -15.43
C LEU A 259 1.78 -31.86 -15.56
N PRO A 260 2.91 -31.82 -16.29
CA PRO A 260 3.89 -32.92 -16.23
C PRO A 260 4.42 -33.04 -14.80
N ALA A 261 4.66 -34.28 -14.35
CA ALA A 261 5.16 -34.54 -13.01
C ALA A 261 6.41 -33.70 -12.71
N VAL A 262 6.35 -32.91 -11.64
CA VAL A 262 7.49 -32.11 -11.17
C VAL A 262 8.50 -33.07 -10.56
N PRO A 263 9.73 -33.17 -11.10
CA PRO A 263 10.73 -34.05 -10.53
C PRO A 263 11.01 -33.66 -9.08
N GLU A 264 11.14 -34.66 -8.22
CA GLU A 264 11.59 -34.40 -6.86
C GLU A 264 12.99 -33.81 -6.88
N HIS A 265 13.17 -32.75 -6.12
CA HIS A 265 14.46 -32.09 -6.02
C HIS A 265 15.46 -33.04 -5.35
N PRO A 266 16.67 -33.26 -5.90
CA PRO A 266 17.66 -34.19 -5.34
C PRO A 266 18.22 -33.73 -3.98
N TRP A 267 17.98 -32.48 -3.60
CA TRP A 267 18.31 -31.91 -2.30
C TRP A 267 17.10 -31.94 -1.37
N PRO A 268 17.28 -32.25 -0.07
CA PRO A 268 16.17 -32.49 0.84
C PRO A 268 15.20 -31.30 0.85
N ARG A 269 13.93 -31.62 0.61
CA ARG A 269 12.83 -30.78 1.09
C ARG A 269 12.85 -30.81 2.62
N ARG A 270 12.23 -29.83 3.25
CA ARG A 270 12.01 -29.88 4.70
C ARG A 270 11.31 -31.20 5.05
N ASP A 271 11.72 -31.87 6.12
CA ASP A 271 11.04 -33.08 6.60
C ASP A 271 9.60 -32.70 7.00
N ARG A 272 8.63 -33.18 6.21
CA ARG A 272 7.19 -32.96 6.39
C ARG A 272 6.50 -34.13 7.08
N SER A 273 7.17 -34.82 8.02
CA SER A 273 6.52 -35.82 8.88
C SER A 273 5.36 -35.27 9.75
N SER A 274 5.05 -33.97 9.65
CA SER A 274 3.84 -33.31 10.19
C SER A 274 2.65 -33.19 9.22
N GLY A 275 2.71 -33.70 7.99
CA GLY A 275 1.52 -33.94 7.15
C GLY A 275 0.94 -32.72 6.41
N LEU A 276 1.74 -32.03 5.59
CA LEU A 276 1.26 -30.92 4.74
C LEU A 276 1.48 -31.21 3.25
N GLU A 277 0.48 -31.82 2.61
CA GLU A 277 0.17 -31.58 1.19
C GLU A 277 -0.89 -30.48 1.13
N ILE A 278 -0.48 -29.26 0.76
CA ILE A 278 -1.41 -28.16 0.53
C ILE A 278 -1.60 -28.02 -0.98
N THR A 279 -2.66 -28.61 -1.50
CA THR A 279 -3.33 -28.12 -2.72
C THR A 279 -4.59 -27.40 -2.27
N VAL A 280 -4.54 -26.09 -2.08
CA VAL A 280 -5.78 -25.30 -1.94
C VAL A 280 -6.37 -25.14 -3.33
N THR A 281 -7.31 -26.00 -3.68
CA THR A 281 -8.34 -25.65 -4.65
C THR A 281 -9.53 -25.10 -3.89
N ALA A 282 -10.18 -24.07 -4.43
CA ALA A 282 -11.36 -23.40 -3.86
C ALA A 282 -12.59 -24.34 -3.66
N ALA A 283 -12.46 -25.65 -3.89
CA ALA A 283 -13.52 -26.64 -3.73
C ALA A 283 -13.56 -27.32 -2.35
N GLY A 284 -12.57 -27.12 -1.47
CA GLY A 284 -12.50 -27.81 -0.16
C GLY A 284 -13.27 -27.18 1.00
N ALA A 285 -13.66 -25.90 0.90
CA ALA A 285 -14.18 -25.11 2.03
C ALA A 285 -15.63 -25.42 2.46
N ALA A 286 -16.24 -26.48 1.94
CA ALA A 286 -17.67 -26.76 2.14
C ALA A 286 -17.94 -28.10 2.86
N LYS A 287 -17.33 -28.36 4.02
CA LYS A 287 -17.85 -29.35 4.99
C LYS A 287 -17.57 -28.92 6.44
N GLY A 288 -18.65 -28.64 7.18
CA GLY A 288 -18.62 -28.18 8.58
C GLY A 288 -18.13 -29.24 9.57
N GLY A 289 -17.29 -28.80 10.51
CA GLY A 289 -16.91 -29.46 11.76
C GLY A 289 -17.19 -28.53 12.95
N ALA A 290 -17.06 -29.00 14.19
CA ALA A 290 -17.41 -28.25 15.40
C ALA A 290 -16.45 -27.07 15.70
N MET A 291 -17.01 -25.95 16.21
CA MET A 291 -16.30 -24.68 16.43
C MET A 291 -15.21 -24.81 17.50
N ALA A 292 -13.95 -24.57 17.15
CA ALA A 292 -12.86 -24.49 18.12
C ALA A 292 -13.05 -23.27 19.06
N THR A 293 -12.64 -23.40 20.33
CA THR A 293 -12.70 -22.31 21.33
C THR A 293 -11.33 -21.98 21.88
N TRP A 294 -11.18 -20.82 22.52
CA TRP A 294 -9.91 -20.33 23.05
C TRP A 294 -10.07 -19.59 24.38
N LYS A 295 -8.98 -19.54 25.16
CA LYS A 295 -8.84 -18.70 26.38
C LYS A 295 -7.41 -18.21 26.52
N GLY A 296 -7.17 -17.06 27.15
CA GLY A 296 -5.79 -16.58 27.29
C GLY A 296 -5.60 -15.25 28.00
N VAL A 297 -4.34 -14.87 28.11
CA VAL A 297 -3.90 -13.55 28.60
C VAL A 297 -3.82 -12.60 27.41
N LEU A 298 -4.59 -11.52 27.45
CA LEU A 298 -4.67 -10.53 26.38
C LEU A 298 -3.58 -9.46 26.52
N ALA A 299 -3.31 -9.02 27.75
CA ALA A 299 -2.22 -8.08 28.07
C ALA A 299 -1.83 -8.15 29.56
N PRO A 300 -0.54 -8.04 29.91
CA PRO A 300 -0.12 -7.86 31.31
C PRO A 300 -0.29 -6.41 31.78
N LEU A 301 -0.56 -6.22 33.06
CA LEU A 301 -0.61 -4.90 33.71
C LEU A 301 0.59 -4.75 34.66
N GLY A 302 1.35 -3.67 34.49
CA GLY A 302 2.57 -3.33 35.21
C GLY A 302 3.87 -3.84 34.56
N ALA A 303 3.77 -4.63 33.49
CA ALA A 303 4.93 -5.11 32.74
C ALA A 303 5.37 -4.12 31.67
N LYS A 304 6.65 -4.17 31.30
CA LYS A 304 7.23 -3.40 30.19
C LYS A 304 7.22 -4.26 28.92
N SER A 305 6.77 -3.70 27.81
CA SER A 305 6.90 -4.33 26.49
C SER A 305 8.30 -4.12 25.90
N GLY A 306 8.64 -4.92 24.88
CA GLY A 306 9.87 -4.73 24.10
C GLY A 306 9.92 -3.44 23.28
N ASP A 307 8.77 -2.79 23.06
CA ASP A 307 8.61 -1.55 22.29
C ASP A 307 8.33 -0.32 23.18
N ARG A 308 8.79 -0.35 24.42
CA ARG A 308 8.73 0.77 25.39
C ARG A 308 7.32 1.24 25.76
N ARG A 309 6.39 0.30 25.89
CA ARG A 309 5.03 0.53 26.41
C ARG A 309 4.84 -0.10 27.78
N ILE A 310 4.04 0.54 28.62
CA ILE A 310 3.62 0.02 29.92
C ILE A 310 2.11 0.19 30.04
N PHE A 311 1.40 -0.85 30.44
CA PHE A 311 0.01 -0.74 30.89
C PHE A 311 0.01 -0.65 32.40
N ALA A 312 -0.43 0.47 32.99
CA ALA A 312 -0.34 0.71 34.41
C ALA A 312 -1.10 -0.34 35.24
N ALA A 313 -0.45 -0.88 36.28
CA ALA A 313 -1.05 -1.87 37.18
C ALA A 313 -2.18 -1.30 38.04
N ASP A 314 -2.12 -0.01 38.33
CA ASP A 314 -3.12 0.79 39.04
C ASP A 314 -4.02 1.59 38.08
N GLY A 315 -3.94 1.30 36.77
CA GLY A 315 -4.75 1.95 35.75
C GLY A 315 -6.22 1.51 35.74
N GLU A 316 -7.06 2.32 35.10
CA GLU A 316 -8.49 2.04 34.92
C GLU A 316 -8.74 1.17 33.68
N TRP A 317 -9.11 -0.09 33.87
CA TRP A 317 -9.30 -1.05 32.78
C TRP A 317 -10.72 -1.58 32.72
N SER A 318 -11.25 -1.71 31.49
CA SER A 318 -12.57 -2.30 31.25
C SER A 318 -12.67 -2.95 29.88
N PHE A 319 -13.75 -3.68 29.64
CA PHE A 319 -14.11 -4.20 28.32
C PHE A 319 -15.38 -3.50 27.81
N ARG A 320 -15.51 -3.32 26.49
CA ARG A 320 -16.79 -3.00 25.86
C ARG A 320 -17.79 -4.16 26.02
N ASP A 321 -19.05 -3.88 25.70
CA ASP A 321 -20.12 -4.88 25.70
C ASP A 321 -19.78 -6.05 24.77
N MET A 322 -19.89 -7.27 25.30
CA MET A 322 -19.59 -8.51 24.57
C MET A 322 -20.72 -8.87 23.58
N PRO A 323 -20.43 -9.61 22.49
CA PRO A 323 -19.13 -10.12 22.10
C PRO A 323 -18.25 -9.07 21.41
N LEU A 324 -16.94 -9.14 21.63
CA LEU A 324 -15.95 -8.30 20.93
C LEU A 324 -15.28 -9.10 19.80
N PRO A 325 -14.79 -8.43 18.74
CA PRO A 325 -14.14 -9.14 17.64
C PRO A 325 -12.75 -9.67 18.05
N LEU A 326 -12.50 -10.95 17.74
CA LEU A 326 -11.16 -11.51 17.65
C LEU A 326 -10.71 -11.40 16.19
N ARG A 327 -9.66 -10.62 15.94
CA ARG A 327 -9.14 -10.34 14.60
C ARG A 327 -7.80 -11.00 14.38
N TRP A 328 -7.39 -11.09 13.13
CA TRP A 328 -6.05 -11.49 12.74
C TRP A 328 -5.50 -10.55 11.68
N ALA A 329 -4.29 -10.03 11.91
CA ALA A 329 -3.57 -9.21 10.95
C ALA A 329 -2.68 -10.12 10.09
N ARG A 330 -2.99 -10.18 8.77
CA ARG A 330 -2.18 -10.91 7.78
C ARG A 330 -0.79 -10.32 7.56
N GLN A 331 -0.64 -9.03 7.85
CA GLN A 331 0.58 -8.26 7.68
C GLN A 331 0.73 -7.33 8.88
N ASP A 332 1.97 -7.03 9.26
CA ASP A 332 2.26 -6.09 10.32
C ASP A 332 2.03 -4.65 9.80
N ALA A 333 0.90 -4.06 10.19
CA ALA A 333 0.54 -2.68 9.91
C ALA A 333 0.27 -1.91 11.22
N PRO A 334 0.67 -0.62 11.31
CA PRO A 334 0.36 0.22 12.47
C PRO A 334 -1.17 0.23 12.73
N GLY A 335 -1.59 0.05 13.98
CA GLY A 335 -3.02 0.09 14.35
C GLY A 335 -3.85 -1.11 13.87
N HIS A 336 -3.22 -2.20 13.43
CA HIS A 336 -3.88 -3.43 12.96
C HIS A 336 -4.73 -3.24 11.69
N GLU A 337 -4.33 -2.34 10.79
CA GLU A 337 -5.00 -2.09 9.52
C GLU A 337 -5.03 -3.36 8.64
N GLY A 338 -6.19 -3.62 8.02
CA GLY A 338 -6.40 -4.83 7.22
C GLY A 338 -6.62 -6.12 8.04
N ALA A 339 -6.70 -6.04 9.38
CA ALA A 339 -7.02 -7.20 10.21
C ALA A 339 -8.45 -7.70 9.99
N VAL A 340 -8.58 -8.99 9.74
CA VAL A 340 -9.85 -9.68 9.45
C VAL A 340 -10.43 -10.30 10.71
N THR A 341 -11.75 -10.31 10.85
CA THR A 341 -12.39 -10.94 12.02
C THR A 341 -12.47 -12.44 11.81
N ILE A 342 -11.83 -13.21 12.68
CA ILE A 342 -11.75 -14.67 12.62
C ILE A 342 -12.51 -15.35 13.77
N GLY A 343 -12.92 -14.59 14.78
CA GLY A 343 -13.56 -15.12 15.97
C GLY A 343 -14.29 -14.06 16.79
N ARG A 344 -14.85 -14.50 17.90
CA ARG A 344 -15.54 -13.67 18.90
C ARG A 344 -14.89 -13.87 20.25
N ILE A 345 -14.70 -12.76 20.97
CA ILE A 345 -14.41 -12.74 22.40
C ILE A 345 -15.75 -12.69 23.09
N THR A 346 -16.08 -13.72 23.86
CA THR A 346 -17.39 -13.86 24.52
C THR A 346 -17.33 -13.52 26.01
N ALA A 347 -16.14 -13.52 26.60
CA ALA A 347 -15.89 -13.06 27.96
C ALA A 347 -14.51 -12.43 28.10
N GLY A 348 -14.41 -11.43 28.97
CA GLY A 348 -13.18 -10.72 29.34
C GLY A 348 -13.21 -10.34 30.81
N GLU A 349 -12.08 -10.47 31.49
CA GLU A 349 -11.93 -10.17 32.92
C GLU A 349 -10.69 -9.30 33.15
N VAL A 350 -10.86 -8.27 33.98
CA VAL A 350 -9.78 -7.42 34.46
C VAL A 350 -9.28 -7.99 35.79
N GLN A 351 -8.04 -8.47 35.81
CA GLN A 351 -7.37 -8.95 37.01
C GLN A 351 -6.30 -7.95 37.47
N LYS A 352 -5.84 -8.10 38.72
CA LYS A 352 -4.88 -7.16 39.34
C LYS A 352 -3.60 -6.93 38.53
N THR A 353 -3.15 -7.92 37.76
CA THR A 353 -1.88 -7.88 37.02
C THR A 353 -2.02 -8.19 35.53
N LYS A 354 -3.24 -8.38 35.02
CA LYS A 354 -3.47 -8.77 33.62
C LYS A 354 -4.92 -8.63 33.17
N LEU A 355 -5.10 -8.50 31.87
CA LEU A 355 -6.37 -8.67 31.16
C LEU A 355 -6.43 -10.09 30.60
N VAL A 356 -7.52 -10.81 30.85
CA VAL A 356 -7.75 -12.16 30.30
C VAL A 356 -9.05 -12.19 29.51
N GLY A 357 -9.13 -13.12 28.54
CA GLY A 357 -10.33 -13.30 27.72
C GLY A 357 -10.50 -14.72 27.22
N SER A 358 -11.70 -15.02 26.74
CA SER A 358 -12.08 -16.29 26.12
C SER A 358 -13.11 -16.09 25.02
N GLY A 359 -13.19 -17.04 24.10
CA GLY A 359 -14.02 -16.89 22.93
C GLY A 359 -14.08 -18.12 22.02
N ASP A 360 -14.69 -17.93 20.86
CA ASP A 360 -14.88 -18.95 19.83
C ASP A 360 -14.42 -18.45 18.45
N PHE A 361 -14.10 -19.37 17.55
CA PHE A 361 -13.77 -19.05 16.15
C PHE A 361 -15.01 -19.15 15.24
N ILE A 362 -14.99 -18.41 14.13
CA ILE A 362 -16.10 -18.38 13.15
C ILE A 362 -15.73 -19.26 11.95
N ASP A 363 -16.20 -20.51 11.93
CA ASP A 363 -15.83 -21.52 10.92
C ASP A 363 -16.08 -21.12 9.45
N ALA A 364 -17.01 -20.19 9.22
CA ALA A 364 -17.36 -19.71 7.88
C ALA A 364 -16.36 -18.69 7.30
N VAL A 365 -15.33 -18.29 8.06
CA VAL A 365 -14.33 -17.31 7.63
C VAL A 365 -13.18 -18.01 6.88
N PRO A 366 -12.94 -17.71 5.59
CA PRO A 366 -11.88 -18.34 4.80
C PRO A 366 -10.47 -18.18 5.40
N GLU A 367 -10.22 -17.03 6.03
CA GLU A 367 -8.97 -16.66 6.70
C GLU A 367 -8.69 -17.50 7.96
N LEU A 368 -9.71 -18.16 8.53
CA LEU A 368 -9.61 -18.82 9.83
C LEU A 368 -8.63 -19.99 9.81
N ALA A 369 -8.61 -20.79 8.74
CA ALA A 369 -7.75 -21.96 8.66
C ALA A 369 -6.27 -21.57 8.77
N GLU A 370 -5.88 -20.51 8.07
CA GLU A 370 -4.55 -19.93 8.08
C GLU A 370 -4.19 -19.37 9.46
N ALA A 371 -5.08 -18.58 10.06
CA ALA A 371 -4.87 -18.01 11.39
C ALA A 371 -4.75 -19.08 12.50
N LEU A 372 -5.57 -20.14 12.45
CA LEU A 372 -5.51 -21.24 13.42
C LEU A 372 -4.21 -22.04 13.30
N GLU A 373 -3.70 -22.23 12.08
CA GLU A 373 -2.43 -22.89 11.87
C GLU A 373 -1.27 -22.09 12.48
N LEU A 374 -1.22 -20.78 12.22
CA LEU A 374 -0.20 -19.90 12.79
C LEU A 374 -0.31 -19.81 14.32
N LEU A 375 -1.53 -19.79 14.87
CA LEU A 375 -1.76 -19.80 16.32
C LEU A 375 -1.29 -21.11 16.97
N ARG A 376 -1.60 -22.28 16.37
CA ARG A 376 -1.13 -23.61 16.83
C ARG A 376 0.38 -23.73 16.82
N ASN A 377 1.04 -23.10 15.85
CA ASN A 377 2.49 -23.05 15.76
C ASN A 377 3.13 -22.02 16.71
N GLY A 378 2.32 -21.31 17.52
CA GLY A 378 2.81 -20.39 18.55
C GLY A 378 3.44 -19.11 18.01
N VAL A 379 3.09 -18.71 16.78
CA VAL A 379 3.63 -17.52 16.09
C VAL A 379 2.62 -16.38 15.95
N LEU A 380 1.46 -16.50 16.61
CA LEU A 380 0.50 -15.41 16.75
C LEU A 380 0.30 -15.05 18.22
N PHE A 381 0.24 -13.75 18.49
CA PHE A 381 0.13 -13.19 19.83
C PHE A 381 -1.02 -12.18 19.91
N PRO A 382 -1.76 -12.14 21.03
CA PRO A 382 -2.83 -11.18 21.21
C PRO A 382 -2.25 -9.76 21.40
N SER A 383 -2.84 -8.81 20.70
CA SER A 383 -2.62 -7.37 20.84
C SER A 383 -3.97 -6.72 21.12
N VAL A 384 -4.09 -6.02 22.25
CA VAL A 384 -5.35 -5.36 22.64
C VAL A 384 -5.56 -4.06 21.88
N ASP A 385 -6.77 -3.87 21.38
CA ASP A 385 -7.22 -2.62 20.78
C ASP A 385 -7.99 -1.81 21.83
N LEU A 386 -7.60 -0.55 22.04
CA LEU A 386 -8.18 0.34 23.06
C LEU A 386 -8.88 1.54 22.40
N ASP A 387 -10.07 1.92 22.88
CA ASP A 387 -10.82 3.09 22.37
C ASP A 387 -10.85 4.29 23.33
N ASP A 388 -11.16 4.04 24.61
CA ASP A 388 -11.15 5.03 25.69
C ASP A 388 -9.90 4.82 26.54
N PHE A 389 -8.77 5.38 26.09
CA PHE A 389 -7.49 5.23 26.76
C PHE A 389 -6.79 6.57 27.01
N GLU A 390 -6.01 6.61 28.09
CA GLU A 390 -5.18 7.75 28.44
C GLU A 390 -3.74 7.26 28.60
N PHE A 391 -2.77 8.07 28.20
CA PHE A 391 -1.36 7.75 28.36
C PHE A 391 -0.55 8.97 28.77
N VAL A 392 0.58 8.70 29.40
CA VAL A 392 1.60 9.68 29.78
C VAL A 392 2.97 9.18 29.37
N TYR A 393 3.88 10.11 29.06
CA TYR A 393 5.28 9.78 28.85
C TYR A 393 5.98 9.69 30.20
N THR A 394 6.64 8.56 30.47
CA THR A 394 7.34 8.32 31.72
C THR A 394 8.79 7.91 31.51
N ASP A 395 9.60 8.06 32.54
CA ASP A 395 10.90 7.38 32.61
C ASP A 395 10.73 5.86 32.77
N GLU A 396 11.84 5.13 32.81
CA GLU A 396 11.85 3.68 33.04
C GLU A 396 11.15 3.25 34.35
N LYS A 397 11.01 4.15 35.33
CA LYS A 397 10.41 3.89 36.65
C LYS A 397 8.92 4.27 36.70
N GLY A 398 8.34 4.75 35.60
CA GLY A 398 6.94 5.16 35.53
C GLY A 398 6.68 6.57 36.07
N ARG A 399 7.72 7.38 36.31
CA ARG A 399 7.57 8.79 36.71
C ARG A 399 7.25 9.64 35.47
N PRO A 400 6.18 10.44 35.48
CA PRO A 400 5.86 11.31 34.35
C PRO A 400 6.99 12.30 34.06
N ILE A 401 7.37 12.40 32.79
CA ILE A 401 8.41 13.32 32.31
C ILE A 401 7.98 14.78 32.49
N ALA A 402 6.68 15.05 32.39
CA ALA A 402 6.12 16.38 32.61
C ALA A 402 6.30 16.89 34.06
N ASP A 403 6.54 15.98 35.01
CA ASP A 403 6.75 16.30 36.42
C ASP A 403 8.23 16.39 36.81
N MET A 404 9.15 16.34 35.83
CA MET A 404 10.59 16.51 36.05
C MET A 404 10.94 17.99 36.20
N SER A 405 11.86 18.32 37.11
CA SER A 405 12.48 19.66 37.13
C SER A 405 13.39 19.86 35.90
N ASP A 406 13.74 21.11 35.58
CA ASP A 406 14.66 21.42 34.48
C ASP A 406 16.01 20.67 34.62
N GLU A 407 16.52 20.53 35.85
CA GLU A 407 17.76 19.78 36.10
C GLU A 407 17.57 18.26 35.93
N GLU A 408 16.40 17.73 36.30
CA GLU A 408 16.05 16.32 36.11
C GLU A 408 15.85 15.99 34.62
N TRP A 409 15.27 16.92 33.87
CA TRP A 409 15.10 16.82 32.42
C TRP A 409 16.43 16.87 31.68
N GLU A 410 17.32 17.81 32.04
CA GLU A 410 18.67 17.87 31.48
C GLU A 410 19.44 16.57 31.76
N ALA A 411 19.36 16.03 32.98
CA ALA A 411 19.97 14.75 33.32
C ALA A 411 19.37 13.56 32.56
N PHE A 412 18.05 13.55 32.34
CA PHE A 412 17.36 12.54 31.53
C PHE A 412 17.85 12.58 30.07
N VAL A 413 17.92 13.77 29.48
CA VAL A 413 18.43 13.97 28.10
C VAL A 413 19.91 13.60 27.99
N GLU A 414 20.75 14.00 28.96
CA GLU A 414 22.18 13.66 28.99
C GLU A 414 22.43 12.17 29.18
N SER A 415 21.54 11.46 29.88
CA SER A 415 21.65 10.00 30.07
C SER A 415 21.42 9.21 28.78
N GLY A 416 20.79 9.82 27.77
CA GLY A 416 20.40 9.15 26.52
C GLY A 416 19.23 8.18 26.70
N GLU A 417 18.51 8.23 27.82
CA GLU A 417 17.31 7.43 28.07
C GLU A 417 16.13 7.98 27.25
N GLU A 418 15.35 7.08 26.63
CA GLU A 418 14.15 7.44 25.87
C GLU A 418 12.86 7.30 26.71
N PRO A 419 11.81 8.09 26.46
CA PRO A 419 10.54 7.94 27.17
C PRO A 419 9.88 6.56 26.96
N TYR A 420 9.10 6.12 27.94
CA TYR A 420 8.08 5.06 27.80
C TYR A 420 6.70 5.68 27.58
N ILE A 421 5.87 5.00 26.78
CA ILE A 421 4.43 5.31 26.70
C ILE A 421 3.72 4.48 27.77
N THR A 422 3.27 5.13 28.83
CA THR A 422 2.55 4.47 29.94
C THR A 422 1.06 4.76 29.83
N VAL A 423 0.27 3.73 29.52
CA VAL A 423 -1.20 3.81 29.42
C VAL A 423 -1.79 3.62 30.82
N THR A 424 -2.53 4.63 31.30
CA THR A 424 -3.10 4.70 32.65
C THR A 424 -4.59 4.39 32.69
N LYS A 425 -5.25 4.41 31.54
CA LYS A 425 -6.66 4.04 31.37
C LYS A 425 -6.81 3.35 30.03
N GLY A 426 -7.67 2.34 29.93
CA GLY A 426 -7.95 1.69 28.66
C GLY A 426 -9.18 0.81 28.70
N ARG A 427 -10.06 0.98 27.71
CA ARG A 427 -11.17 0.06 27.46
C ARG A 427 -10.90 -0.80 26.23
N VAL A 428 -10.92 -2.12 26.42
CA VAL A 428 -10.70 -3.09 25.34
C VAL A 428 -11.91 -3.11 24.41
N MET A 429 -11.66 -2.86 23.12
CA MET A 429 -12.68 -2.88 22.06
C MET A 429 -12.54 -4.05 21.09
N ALA A 430 -11.35 -4.63 20.98
CA ALA A 430 -11.04 -5.82 20.18
C ALA A 430 -9.72 -6.44 20.64
N VAL A 431 -9.45 -7.66 20.17
CA VAL A 431 -8.10 -8.25 20.25
C VAL A 431 -7.71 -8.69 18.86
N THR A 432 -6.51 -8.30 18.43
CA THR A 432 -5.96 -8.69 17.15
C THR A 432 -4.77 -9.62 17.35
N LEU A 433 -4.78 -10.77 16.67
CA LEU A 433 -3.65 -11.66 16.56
C LEU A 433 -2.63 -11.09 15.58
N VAL A 434 -1.40 -10.90 16.05
CA VAL A 434 -0.30 -10.32 15.28
C VAL A 434 0.94 -11.22 15.34
N GLY A 435 1.81 -11.12 14.33
CA GLY A 435 3.05 -11.92 14.25
C GLY A 435 4.16 -11.43 15.18
N THR A 436 4.12 -10.15 15.57
CA THR A 436 5.14 -9.53 16.42
C THR A 436 4.63 -9.33 17.85
N GLN A 437 5.25 -10.01 18.82
CA GLN A 437 4.85 -9.97 20.23
C GLN A 437 5.39 -8.73 20.95
N ALA A 438 4.50 -7.85 21.43
CA ALA A 438 4.90 -6.70 22.27
C ALA A 438 5.16 -7.11 23.74
N PHE A 439 4.30 -7.96 24.31
CA PHE A 439 4.38 -8.46 25.68
C PHE A 439 4.51 -9.98 25.69
N THR A 440 5.59 -10.50 26.28
CA THR A 440 5.93 -11.94 26.25
C THR A 440 4.89 -12.83 26.94
N GLU A 441 4.16 -12.26 27.90
CA GLU A 441 3.13 -12.88 28.73
C GLU A 441 1.75 -12.97 28.04
N ALA A 442 1.53 -12.21 26.97
CA ALA A 442 0.26 -12.21 26.23
C ALA A 442 0.20 -13.41 25.28
N ARG A 443 -0.71 -14.36 25.54
CA ARG A 443 -0.87 -15.62 24.78
C ARG A 443 -2.31 -16.13 24.83
N LEU A 444 -2.76 -16.74 23.72
CA LEU A 444 -4.02 -17.50 23.66
C LEU A 444 -3.72 -18.99 23.61
N GLU A 445 -4.58 -19.79 24.25
CA GLU A 445 -4.56 -21.25 24.27
C GLU A 445 -5.84 -21.77 23.62
N LEU A 446 -5.71 -22.74 22.73
CA LEU A 446 -6.85 -23.48 22.17
C LEU A 446 -7.39 -24.46 23.21
N VAL A 447 -8.71 -24.57 23.28
CA VAL A 447 -9.41 -25.56 24.10
C VAL A 447 -10.01 -26.58 23.15
N ASP A 448 -9.40 -27.75 23.04
CA ASP A 448 -9.89 -28.84 22.21
C ASP A 448 -10.98 -29.63 22.97
N ASP A 449 -12.14 -29.84 22.33
CA ASP A 449 -13.11 -30.86 22.76
C ASP A 449 -12.55 -32.23 22.33
N GLU A 450 -12.08 -33.04 23.27
CA GLU A 450 -11.97 -34.47 23.02
C GLU A 450 -13.39 -35.03 22.75
N PRO A 451 -13.58 -35.91 21.74
CA PRO A 451 -14.88 -36.49 21.44
C PRO A 451 -15.24 -37.52 22.52
N GLY A 452 -15.87 -37.05 23.60
CA GLY A 452 -16.37 -37.85 24.72
C GLY A 452 -17.81 -38.34 24.49
N SER A 453 -17.94 -39.67 24.39
CA SER A 453 -19.12 -40.53 24.55
C SER A 453 -20.39 -39.89 25.15
N GLY A 454 -21.53 -40.16 24.50
CA GLY A 454 -22.82 -39.52 24.78
C GLY A 454 -23.52 -39.87 26.09
N GLU A 455 -24.53 -39.05 26.39
CA GLU A 455 -25.88 -39.44 26.80
C GLU A 455 -26.83 -38.23 26.62
N PRO A 456 -28.10 -38.42 26.23
CA PRO A 456 -29.05 -37.33 26.03
C PRO A 456 -29.85 -37.03 27.30
N SER A 457 -30.15 -35.77 27.58
CA SER A 457 -31.24 -35.43 28.51
C SER A 457 -32.04 -34.22 28.05
N ASP A 458 -33.34 -34.47 27.87
CA ASP A 458 -34.43 -33.53 27.66
C ASP A 458 -34.57 -32.48 28.79
N GLY A 459 -35.12 -31.32 28.47
CA GLY A 459 -35.72 -30.42 29.49
C GLY A 459 -35.88 -28.96 29.09
N VAL A 460 -37.03 -28.63 28.49
CA VAL A 460 -37.95 -27.46 28.69
C VAL A 460 -37.40 -26.26 29.52
N GLU A 461 -37.49 -24.97 29.18
CA GLU A 461 -38.68 -24.12 28.98
C GLU A 461 -38.37 -22.75 28.33
N LYS A 462 -39.37 -22.20 27.64
CA LYS A 462 -39.50 -20.81 27.18
C LYS A 462 -39.79 -19.90 28.37
N GLU A 463 -39.23 -18.69 28.38
CA GLU A 463 -39.94 -17.52 28.90
C GLU A 463 -39.55 -16.24 28.14
N GLU A 464 -40.51 -15.72 27.36
CA GLU A 464 -40.57 -14.30 27.01
C GLU A 464 -41.34 -13.58 28.12
N ALA A 465 -40.77 -12.50 28.64
CA ALA A 465 -41.52 -11.51 29.40
C ALA A 465 -41.06 -10.10 29.02
N ALA A 466 -41.96 -9.37 28.37
CA ALA A 466 -41.86 -7.95 28.10
C ALA A 466 -41.94 -7.13 29.40
N VAL A 467 -41.18 -6.04 29.48
CA VAL A 467 -41.46 -4.93 30.40
C VAL A 467 -41.44 -3.62 29.61
N THR A 468 -42.52 -2.86 29.84
CA THR A 468 -42.98 -1.63 29.21
C THR A 468 -42.11 -0.39 29.46
N ALA A 469 -42.22 0.53 28.51
CA ALA A 469 -41.62 1.86 28.42
C ALA A 469 -41.82 2.77 29.65
N ALA A 470 -40.77 3.54 29.99
CA ALA A 470 -40.73 5.01 29.88
C ALA A 470 -39.59 5.56 30.75
N GLY A 471 -38.47 5.90 30.12
CA GLY A 471 -37.44 6.77 30.69
C GLY A 471 -37.08 7.76 29.60
N THR A 472 -37.40 9.04 29.83
CA THR A 472 -37.09 10.18 28.96
C THR A 472 -35.59 10.20 28.65
N ALA A 473 -35.21 9.65 27.50
CA ALA A 473 -33.93 9.91 26.88
C ALA A 473 -33.98 11.37 26.41
N ALA A 474 -33.11 12.20 26.97
CA ALA A 474 -32.72 13.44 26.32
C ALA A 474 -32.15 13.04 24.95
N GLY A 475 -32.97 13.20 23.91
CA GLY A 475 -32.64 12.73 22.57
C GLY A 475 -31.35 13.39 22.11
N LYS A 476 -30.36 12.58 21.74
CA LYS A 476 -29.28 13.04 20.86
C LYS A 476 -29.98 13.66 19.65
N LYS A 477 -29.76 14.95 19.42
CA LYS A 477 -30.39 15.70 18.33
C LYS A 477 -29.94 15.04 17.02
N GLN A 478 -30.83 14.29 16.38
CA GLN A 478 -30.53 13.61 15.13
C GLN A 478 -30.29 14.70 14.06
N LEU A 479 -29.08 14.76 13.51
CA LEU A 479 -28.65 15.83 12.58
C LEU A 479 -29.21 15.62 11.17
N ALA A 480 -29.72 14.42 10.88
CA ALA A 480 -30.26 14.02 9.59
C ALA A 480 -31.39 12.98 9.76
N PRO A 481 -32.38 12.93 8.86
CA PRO A 481 -33.43 11.92 8.90
C PRO A 481 -32.89 10.51 8.64
N LEU A 482 -33.41 9.51 9.36
CA LEU A 482 -33.11 8.09 9.12
C LEU A 482 -33.53 7.64 7.72
N TYR A 483 -34.64 8.18 7.24
CA TYR A 483 -35.17 7.97 5.89
C TYR A 483 -35.29 9.33 5.19
N PRO A 484 -34.29 9.75 4.41
CA PRO A 484 -34.30 11.07 3.79
C PRO A 484 -35.37 11.19 2.70
N PRO A 485 -35.94 12.39 2.48
CA PRO A 485 -36.88 12.62 1.40
C PRO A 485 -36.27 12.30 0.03
N ARG A 486 -37.01 11.57 -0.82
CA ARG A 486 -36.52 11.17 -2.16
C ARG A 486 -36.06 12.35 -3.01
N ALA A 487 -36.74 13.49 -2.87
CA ALA A 487 -36.45 14.74 -3.58
C ALA A 487 -35.09 15.36 -3.21
N TRP A 488 -34.45 14.95 -2.12
CA TRP A 488 -33.12 15.46 -1.75
C TRP A 488 -32.00 14.95 -2.65
N PHE A 489 -32.25 13.86 -3.37
CA PHE A 489 -31.29 13.20 -4.29
C PHE A 489 -31.49 13.59 -5.75
N ASP A 490 -32.49 14.42 -6.06
CA ASP A 490 -32.73 14.93 -7.40
C ASP A 490 -31.82 16.13 -7.69
N ASP A 491 -31.75 16.54 -8.96
CA ASP A 491 -30.97 17.70 -9.38
C ASP A 491 -31.36 18.94 -8.55
N PRO A 492 -30.39 19.55 -7.82
CA PRO A 492 -30.68 20.68 -6.94
C PRO A 492 -31.03 21.98 -7.68
N GLY A 493 -30.86 22.06 -9.01
CA GLY A 493 -31.23 23.23 -9.81
C GLY A 493 -30.41 24.48 -9.48
N LEU A 494 -29.10 24.30 -9.29
CA LEU A 494 -28.19 25.37 -8.87
C LEU A 494 -27.96 26.36 -10.00
N SER A 495 -28.14 27.66 -9.71
CA SER A 495 -27.98 28.74 -10.70
C SER A 495 -26.54 29.26 -10.84
N GLU A 496 -25.62 28.77 -10.01
CA GLU A 496 -24.19 29.09 -10.06
C GLU A 496 -23.33 27.98 -9.45
N LEU A 497 -22.02 28.05 -9.70
CA LEU A 497 -21.03 27.16 -9.11
C LEU A 497 -21.04 27.28 -7.58
N THR A 498 -21.57 26.25 -6.93
CA THR A 498 -21.91 26.26 -5.50
C THR A 498 -21.08 25.23 -4.74
N PRO A 499 -20.24 25.64 -3.76
CA PRO A 499 -19.54 24.70 -2.87
C PRO A 499 -20.50 23.82 -2.08
N ILE A 500 -19.99 22.69 -1.57
CA ILE A 500 -20.79 21.76 -0.78
C ILE A 500 -21.48 22.50 0.38
N THR A 501 -22.78 22.35 0.46
CA THR A 501 -23.65 23.06 1.39
C THR A 501 -24.47 22.03 2.15
N VAL A 502 -24.45 22.15 3.48
CA VAL A 502 -25.23 21.29 4.37
C VAL A 502 -26.27 22.17 5.06
N THR A 503 -27.53 21.80 4.97
CA THR A 503 -28.65 22.51 5.62
C THR A 503 -28.74 22.16 7.11
N ALA A 504 -29.66 22.79 7.85
CA ALA A 504 -29.85 22.52 9.27
C ALA A 504 -30.57 21.19 9.54
N ASP A 505 -31.35 20.73 8.57
CA ASP A 505 -32.10 19.48 8.53
C ASP A 505 -31.31 18.31 7.93
N GLY A 506 -30.05 18.53 7.54
CA GLY A 506 -29.13 17.48 7.10
C GLY A 506 -29.11 17.22 5.59
N ARG A 507 -29.85 17.99 4.78
CA ARG A 507 -29.72 17.95 3.32
C ARG A 507 -28.34 18.45 2.88
N VAL A 508 -27.69 17.71 2.00
CA VAL A 508 -26.36 18.00 1.43
C VAL A 508 -26.50 18.27 -0.06
N PHE A 509 -25.96 19.38 -0.57
CA PHE A 509 -25.94 19.66 -2.00
C PHE A 509 -24.82 20.62 -2.41
N GLY A 510 -24.37 20.55 -3.65
CA GLY A 510 -23.35 21.46 -4.21
C GLY A 510 -22.65 20.84 -5.42
N HIS A 511 -21.56 21.46 -5.87
CA HIS A 511 -20.73 20.94 -6.95
C HIS A 511 -19.53 20.18 -6.40
N LEU A 512 -19.30 19.00 -6.96
CA LEU A 512 -18.10 18.19 -6.76
C LEU A 512 -16.96 18.66 -7.67
N ALA A 513 -17.27 19.11 -8.88
CA ALA A 513 -16.27 19.56 -9.84
C ALA A 513 -16.79 20.66 -10.78
N ASP A 514 -16.02 21.74 -10.91
CA ASP A 514 -16.15 22.76 -11.98
C ASP A 514 -15.69 22.18 -13.33
N ARG A 515 -16.23 22.67 -14.44
CA ARG A 515 -15.81 22.35 -15.82
C ARG A 515 -14.51 23.05 -16.24
N ASP A 516 -13.53 23.08 -15.34
CA ASP A 516 -12.26 23.78 -15.52
C ASP A 516 -11.08 22.84 -15.23
N CYS A 517 -9.86 23.31 -15.47
CA CYS A 517 -8.65 22.49 -15.32
C CYS A 517 -8.42 22.04 -13.87
N HIS A 518 -8.06 20.77 -13.70
CA HIS A 518 -7.64 20.20 -12.44
C HIS A 518 -6.33 20.83 -11.94
N LEU A 519 -6.28 21.27 -10.67
CA LEU A 519 -5.19 22.07 -10.11
C LEU A 519 -3.82 21.37 -10.16
N SER A 520 -3.75 20.09 -9.77
CA SER A 520 -2.48 19.35 -9.68
C SER A 520 -1.80 19.10 -11.02
N PHE A 521 -2.53 19.16 -12.14
CA PHE A 521 -1.96 18.98 -13.48
C PHE A 521 -1.49 20.31 -14.09
N LEU A 522 -1.99 21.44 -13.58
CA LEU A 522 -1.58 22.77 -14.03
C LEU A 522 -0.11 23.07 -13.70
N THR A 523 0.43 22.55 -12.59
CA THR A 523 1.85 22.67 -12.23
C THR A 523 2.77 21.92 -13.18
N GLN A 524 2.24 20.92 -13.90
CA GLN A 524 2.91 20.16 -14.96
C GLN A 524 2.59 20.72 -16.36
N GLY A 525 1.88 21.86 -16.44
CA GLY A 525 1.49 22.51 -17.70
C GLY A 525 0.35 21.83 -18.45
N GLN A 526 -0.39 20.92 -17.82
CA GLN A 526 -1.52 20.20 -18.41
C GLN A 526 -2.85 20.71 -17.85
N CYS A 527 -3.84 20.88 -18.74
CA CYS A 527 -5.22 21.12 -18.35
C CYS A 527 -6.02 19.81 -18.50
N VAL A 528 -6.25 19.13 -17.38
CA VAL A 528 -7.13 17.97 -17.33
C VAL A 528 -8.52 18.44 -16.91
N LEU A 529 -9.52 18.24 -17.76
CA LEU A 529 -10.92 18.56 -17.46
C LEU A 529 -11.58 17.40 -16.70
N PRO A 530 -12.64 17.66 -15.91
CA PRO A 530 -13.43 16.57 -15.34
C PRO A 530 -14.01 15.70 -16.46
N PRO A 531 -14.07 14.36 -16.31
CA PRO A 531 -14.51 13.49 -17.39
C PRO A 531 -15.94 13.78 -17.84
N GLU A 532 -16.15 13.91 -19.16
CA GLU A 532 -17.48 14.09 -19.77
C GLU A 532 -18.05 12.76 -20.29
N GLU A 533 -17.17 11.79 -20.59
CA GLU A 533 -17.51 10.52 -21.25
C GLU A 533 -18.04 9.42 -20.32
N GLY A 534 -17.81 9.51 -19.01
CA GLY A 534 -18.22 8.49 -18.02
C GLY A 534 -19.45 8.85 -17.22
N GLY A 535 -20.05 7.85 -16.56
CA GLY A 535 -21.26 7.98 -15.75
C GLY A 535 -20.98 7.97 -14.25
N PHE A 536 -22.06 7.81 -13.48
CA PHE A 536 -22.03 7.74 -12.02
C PHE A 536 -22.49 6.38 -11.49
N ASP A 537 -22.67 5.37 -12.36
CA ASP A 537 -23.23 4.06 -11.97
C ASP A 537 -22.33 3.33 -10.96
N TRP A 538 -21.01 3.50 -11.06
CA TRP A 538 -20.04 2.94 -10.10
C TRP A 538 -19.95 3.74 -8.80
N PHE A 539 -20.49 4.95 -8.79
CA PHE A 539 -20.67 5.74 -7.59
C PHE A 539 -22.03 5.45 -6.94
N HIS A 540 -23.11 5.27 -7.73
CA HIS A 540 -24.47 4.94 -7.26
C HIS A 540 -24.65 3.43 -7.11
N ARG A 541 -24.05 2.84 -6.07
CA ARG A 541 -24.03 1.37 -5.87
C ARG A 541 -24.99 0.90 -4.77
N PRO A 542 -24.79 1.25 -3.49
CA PRO A 542 -25.71 0.85 -2.42
C PRO A 542 -27.05 1.55 -2.56
N GLU A 543 -28.12 0.87 -2.14
CA GLU A 543 -29.46 1.44 -2.06
C GLU A 543 -29.81 1.81 -0.63
N ILE A 544 -30.44 2.98 -0.46
CA ILE A 544 -31.05 3.38 0.80
C ILE A 544 -32.55 3.53 0.63
N MET A 545 -33.27 3.40 1.75
CA MET A 545 -34.72 3.62 1.79
C MET A 545 -35.04 5.09 2.05
N CYS A 546 -35.87 5.68 1.20
CA CYS A 546 -36.40 7.03 1.35
C CYS A 546 -37.65 7.04 2.24
N GLU A 547 -38.04 8.24 2.69
CA GLU A 547 -39.23 8.46 3.54
C GLU A 547 -40.53 7.89 2.94
N ASP A 548 -40.65 7.90 1.61
CA ASP A 548 -41.80 7.38 0.86
C ASP A 548 -41.78 5.85 0.65
N GLY A 549 -40.79 5.16 1.22
CA GLY A 549 -40.58 3.72 1.08
C GLY A 549 -39.92 3.31 -0.24
N SER A 550 -39.53 4.26 -1.11
CA SER A 550 -38.77 3.94 -2.32
C SER A 550 -37.30 3.62 -1.99
N LEU A 551 -36.68 2.77 -2.81
CA LEU A 551 -35.23 2.52 -2.77
C LEU A 551 -34.53 3.37 -3.81
N ILE A 552 -33.37 3.93 -3.46
CA ILE A 552 -32.56 4.72 -4.36
C ILE A 552 -31.08 4.37 -4.22
N ALA A 553 -30.43 4.11 -5.36
CA ALA A 553 -28.99 3.93 -5.42
C ALA A 553 -28.25 5.26 -5.18
N VAL A 554 -27.29 5.25 -4.26
CA VAL A 554 -26.52 6.42 -3.80
C VAL A 554 -25.02 6.12 -3.80
N GLY A 555 -24.20 7.17 -3.77
CA GLY A 555 -22.78 7.09 -3.45
C GLY A 555 -22.49 7.78 -2.12
N HIS A 556 -21.28 7.56 -1.60
CA HIS A 556 -20.87 8.11 -0.31
C HIS A 556 -19.90 9.27 -0.48
N ILE A 557 -20.06 10.30 0.36
CA ILE A 557 -19.00 11.25 0.64
C ILE A 557 -18.28 10.77 1.89
N THR A 558 -16.97 10.58 1.78
CA THR A 558 -16.12 10.21 2.91
C THR A 558 -15.35 11.42 3.47
N ALA A 559 -15.12 11.43 4.77
CA ALA A 559 -14.40 12.47 5.48
C ALA A 559 -13.48 11.85 6.54
N GLY A 560 -12.27 12.41 6.69
CA GLY A 560 -11.25 11.85 7.60
C GLY A 560 -10.42 10.71 6.99
N THR A 561 -10.42 10.57 5.67
CA THR A 561 -9.59 9.61 4.91
C THR A 561 -8.90 10.29 3.73
N GLY A 562 -7.81 9.71 3.24
CA GLY A 562 -7.06 10.19 2.08
C GLY A 562 -7.60 9.65 0.76
N HIS A 563 -7.01 10.08 -0.36
CA HIS A 563 -7.24 9.43 -1.64
C HIS A 563 -6.73 7.99 -1.60
N ALA A 564 -7.49 7.06 -2.18
CA ALA A 564 -6.96 5.76 -2.56
C ALA A 564 -5.77 5.96 -3.51
N ASP A 565 -4.81 5.06 -3.45
CA ASP A 565 -3.65 5.08 -4.36
C ASP A 565 -4.12 5.25 -5.81
N LEU A 566 -3.56 6.22 -6.52
CA LEU A 566 -3.93 6.53 -7.91
C LEU A 566 -3.58 5.37 -8.86
N SER A 567 -2.69 4.47 -8.45
CA SER A 567 -2.35 3.23 -9.15
C SER A 567 -3.26 2.04 -8.77
N ALA A 568 -4.07 2.16 -7.71
CA ALA A 568 -5.01 1.12 -7.31
C ALA A 568 -6.01 0.80 -8.43
N SER A 569 -6.37 -0.49 -8.55
CA SER A 569 -7.48 -0.90 -9.41
C SER A 569 -8.77 -0.20 -8.98
N ALA A 570 -9.76 -0.09 -9.88
CA ALA A 570 -11.05 0.48 -9.53
C ALA A 570 -11.68 -0.20 -8.30
N ALA A 571 -11.55 -1.53 -8.18
CA ALA A 571 -12.06 -2.30 -7.05
C ALA A 571 -11.30 -2.02 -5.74
N SER A 572 -9.98 -1.86 -5.79
CA SER A 572 -9.17 -1.51 -4.61
C SER A 572 -9.41 -0.06 -4.17
N ALA A 573 -9.51 0.87 -5.12
CA ALA A 573 -9.89 2.24 -4.82
C ALA A 573 -11.29 2.32 -4.20
N ILE A 574 -12.24 1.56 -4.74
CA ILE A 574 -13.58 1.40 -4.17
C ILE A 574 -13.52 0.86 -2.73
N ALA A 575 -12.78 -0.21 -2.48
CA ALA A 575 -12.66 -0.82 -1.16
C ALA A 575 -12.06 0.13 -0.11
N HIS A 576 -11.10 0.97 -0.51
CA HIS A 576 -10.54 2.03 0.33
C HIS A 576 -11.59 3.04 0.80
N TYR A 577 -12.55 3.42 -0.06
CA TYR A 577 -13.62 4.37 0.29
C TYR A 577 -14.88 3.70 0.86
N ASP A 578 -15.03 2.38 0.73
CA ASP A 578 -16.15 1.61 1.28
C ASP A 578 -16.04 1.40 2.81
N ASN A 579 -15.05 2.02 3.48
CA ASN A 579 -14.98 2.12 4.95
C ASN A 579 -16.14 2.96 5.51
N THR A 580 -17.17 2.29 6.03
CA THR A 580 -18.39 2.91 6.58
C THR A 580 -18.14 3.89 7.72
N GLY A 581 -17.03 3.75 8.46
CA GLY A 581 -16.67 4.66 9.55
C GLY A 581 -16.26 6.07 9.10
N THR A 582 -15.97 6.25 7.81
CA THR A 582 -15.57 7.54 7.23
C THR A 582 -16.69 8.21 6.44
N GLN A 583 -17.86 7.59 6.34
CA GLN A 583 -18.98 8.12 5.57
C GLN A 583 -19.67 9.26 6.33
N VAL A 584 -19.84 10.40 5.67
CA VAL A 584 -20.51 11.58 6.27
C VAL A 584 -21.82 11.92 5.55
N ALA A 585 -21.96 11.56 4.28
CA ALA A 585 -23.18 11.79 3.52
C ALA A 585 -23.41 10.70 2.46
N VAL A 586 -24.68 10.44 2.19
CA VAL A 586 -25.17 9.65 1.06
C VAL A 586 -25.73 10.62 0.02
N VAL A 587 -25.21 10.57 -1.20
CA VAL A 587 -25.54 11.52 -2.26
C VAL A 587 -25.68 10.84 -3.61
N ARG A 588 -26.48 11.43 -4.49
CA ARG A 588 -26.37 11.20 -5.93
C ARG A 588 -25.51 12.27 -6.56
N ALA A 589 -24.99 11.95 -7.73
CA ALA A 589 -24.17 12.81 -8.55
C ALA A 589 -24.83 12.95 -9.92
N GLY A 590 -24.75 14.13 -10.49
CA GLY A 590 -25.27 14.44 -11.82
C GLY A 590 -24.47 15.56 -12.47
N ARG A 591 -24.96 16.04 -13.62
CA ARG A 591 -24.33 17.15 -14.34
C ARG A 591 -25.37 18.21 -14.65
N ASP A 592 -25.02 19.47 -14.42
CA ASP A 592 -25.77 20.65 -14.86
C ASP A 592 -24.89 21.55 -15.75
N GLU A 593 -25.33 22.76 -16.07
CA GLU A 593 -24.59 23.70 -16.91
C GLU A 593 -23.27 24.21 -16.31
N HIS A 594 -23.08 24.05 -15.00
CA HIS A 594 -21.92 24.56 -14.25
C HIS A 594 -20.90 23.47 -13.88
N GLY A 595 -21.31 22.20 -13.74
CA GLY A 595 -20.37 21.16 -13.32
C GLY A 595 -20.99 19.82 -12.99
N THR A 596 -20.20 19.00 -12.27
CA THR A 596 -20.71 17.79 -11.63
C THR A 596 -21.29 18.18 -10.29
N TRP A 597 -22.62 18.06 -10.14
CA TRP A 597 -23.31 18.31 -8.87
C TRP A 597 -23.41 17.03 -8.04
N VAL A 598 -23.53 17.19 -6.73
CA VAL A 598 -23.93 16.14 -5.79
C VAL A 598 -25.09 16.64 -4.91
N ALA A 599 -26.04 15.76 -4.61
CA ALA A 599 -27.21 16.07 -3.78
C ALA A 599 -27.70 14.83 -3.01
N GLY A 600 -28.04 15.00 -1.74
CA GLY A 600 -28.56 13.93 -0.89
C GLY A 600 -28.67 14.35 0.58
N SER A 601 -28.30 13.45 1.48
CA SER A 601 -28.44 13.62 2.93
C SER A 601 -27.15 13.28 3.66
N LEU A 602 -26.93 13.93 4.80
CA LEU A 602 -26.04 13.40 5.82
C LEU A 602 -26.52 12.00 6.25
N VAL A 603 -25.59 11.14 6.63
CA VAL A 603 -25.95 9.88 7.29
C VAL A 603 -26.43 10.14 8.71
N PRO A 604 -27.41 9.39 9.24
CA PRO A 604 -27.97 9.60 10.59
C PRO A 604 -26.94 9.56 11.72
N GLU A 605 -25.89 8.77 11.52
CA GLU A 605 -24.77 8.56 12.43
C GLU A 605 -23.64 9.61 12.30
N ALA A 606 -23.73 10.54 11.35
CA ALA A 606 -22.71 11.57 11.14
C ALA A 606 -22.56 12.44 12.40
N THR A 607 -21.33 12.57 12.90
CA THR A 607 -21.07 13.41 14.09
C THR A 607 -21.04 14.90 13.73
N GLU A 608 -21.24 15.79 14.71
CA GLU A 608 -21.14 17.23 14.48
C GLU A 608 -19.75 17.60 13.93
N GLU A 609 -18.68 16.95 14.39
CA GLU A 609 -17.31 17.18 13.93
C GLU A 609 -17.13 16.79 12.45
N GLN A 610 -17.68 15.64 12.02
CA GLN A 610 -17.67 15.20 10.62
C GLN A 610 -18.49 16.15 9.75
N VAL A 611 -19.64 16.63 10.24
CA VAL A 611 -20.45 17.63 9.53
C VAL A 611 -19.71 18.96 9.39
N GLN A 612 -19.02 19.41 10.44
CA GLN A 612 -18.18 20.62 10.34
C GLN A 612 -16.97 20.41 9.42
N LEU A 613 -16.43 19.19 9.32
CA LEU A 613 -15.38 18.85 8.38
C LEU A 613 -15.89 18.95 6.94
N LEU A 614 -17.05 18.33 6.65
CA LEU A 614 -17.70 18.45 5.34
C LEU A 614 -18.00 19.91 4.96
N ARG A 615 -18.45 20.74 5.92
CA ARG A 615 -18.76 22.16 5.68
C ARG A 615 -17.54 23.01 5.32
N ARG A 616 -16.35 22.66 5.82
CA ARG A 616 -15.12 23.44 5.62
C ARG A 616 -14.17 22.86 4.57
N SER A 617 -14.43 21.65 4.11
CA SER A 617 -13.57 20.96 3.14
C SER A 617 -14.15 21.02 1.72
N PRO A 618 -13.36 21.40 0.70
CA PRO A 618 -13.71 21.11 -0.67
C PRO A 618 -13.80 19.60 -0.92
N LEU A 619 -14.53 19.23 -1.96
CA LEU A 619 -14.64 17.83 -2.39
C LEU A 619 -13.65 17.52 -3.51
N SER A 620 -13.19 16.27 -3.54
CA SER A 620 -12.46 15.67 -4.65
C SER A 620 -13.19 14.42 -5.12
N GLY A 621 -13.28 14.24 -6.44
CA GLY A 621 -13.81 13.01 -7.03
C GLY A 621 -12.68 12.09 -7.43
N ASP A 622 -12.82 10.80 -7.15
CA ASP A 622 -11.92 9.75 -7.65
C ASP A 622 -12.54 9.12 -8.90
N TRP A 623 -11.84 9.25 -10.03
CA TRP A 623 -12.31 8.83 -11.35
C TRP A 623 -11.45 7.69 -11.87
N ARG A 624 -12.05 6.52 -12.07
CA ARG A 624 -11.34 5.31 -12.53
C ARG A 624 -11.82 4.88 -13.91
N TRP A 625 -10.91 4.34 -14.71
CA TRP A 625 -11.24 3.77 -16.00
C TRP A 625 -11.98 2.43 -15.82
N ILE A 626 -13.27 2.41 -16.15
CA ILE A 626 -14.10 1.22 -16.06
C ILE A 626 -14.98 1.15 -17.32
N GLY A 627 -14.92 0.02 -18.02
CA GLY A 627 -15.72 -0.19 -19.24
C GLY A 627 -15.42 0.80 -20.37
N GLY A 628 -14.19 1.33 -20.45
CA GLY A 628 -13.75 2.24 -21.50
C GLY A 628 -14.13 3.72 -21.32
N ALA A 629 -14.64 4.11 -20.15
CA ALA A 629 -14.87 5.50 -19.76
C ALA A 629 -14.40 5.75 -18.33
N ARG A 630 -14.13 7.01 -17.97
CA ARG A 630 -13.75 7.37 -16.59
C ARG A 630 -15.00 7.53 -15.74
N GLN A 631 -15.30 6.53 -14.93
CA GLN A 631 -16.43 6.50 -14.02
C GLN A 631 -16.04 7.12 -12.69
N LEU A 632 -16.93 7.91 -12.09
CA LEU A 632 -16.76 8.32 -10.70
C LEU A 632 -16.92 7.08 -9.82
N VAL A 633 -15.97 6.83 -8.91
CA VAL A 633 -16.05 5.71 -7.97
C VAL A 633 -16.19 6.14 -6.52
N ALA A 634 -15.73 7.36 -6.18
CA ALA A 634 -15.87 7.93 -4.86
C ALA A 634 -15.80 9.46 -4.86
N ALA A 635 -16.32 10.06 -3.79
CA ALA A 635 -16.15 11.47 -3.46
C ALA A 635 -15.67 11.60 -2.02
N LEU A 636 -14.74 12.50 -1.76
CA LEU A 636 -14.16 12.68 -0.42
C LEU A 636 -13.86 14.14 -0.10
N CYS A 637 -13.85 14.46 1.18
CA CYS A 637 -13.39 15.73 1.72
C CYS A 637 -11.86 15.81 1.64
N VAL A 638 -11.34 16.89 1.06
CA VAL A 638 -9.91 17.17 0.97
C VAL A 638 -9.62 18.60 1.40
N ASN A 639 -8.36 18.93 1.61
CA ASN A 639 -7.94 20.31 1.91
C ASN A 639 -7.81 21.17 0.64
N VAL A 640 -7.54 20.55 -0.51
CA VAL A 640 -7.46 21.21 -1.82
C VAL A 640 -8.22 20.37 -2.84
N GLY A 641 -9.40 20.84 -3.26
CA GLY A 641 -10.20 20.18 -4.28
C GLY A 641 -9.51 20.24 -5.64
N GLY A 642 -9.40 19.09 -6.31
CA GLY A 642 -8.78 18.99 -7.63
C GLY A 642 -9.42 19.91 -8.66
N PHE A 643 -10.76 20.00 -8.65
CA PHE A 643 -11.57 20.90 -9.47
C PHE A 643 -12.20 21.99 -8.59
N PRO A 644 -11.61 23.19 -8.51
CA PRO A 644 -11.99 24.16 -7.48
C PRO A 644 -13.35 24.80 -7.74
N VAL A 645 -14.26 24.60 -6.80
CA VAL A 645 -15.63 25.16 -6.78
C VAL A 645 -15.63 26.42 -5.93
N VAL A 646 -15.87 27.58 -6.54
CA VAL A 646 -15.81 28.90 -5.87
C VAL A 646 -17.09 29.69 -6.17
N ARG A 647 -17.79 30.17 -5.14
CA ARG A 647 -19.03 30.97 -5.30
C ARG A 647 -18.79 32.24 -6.11
N GLY A 648 -19.77 32.63 -6.91
CA GLY A 648 -19.72 33.84 -7.74
C GLY A 648 -18.71 33.79 -8.90
N ARG A 649 -18.03 32.64 -9.10
CA ARG A 649 -17.12 32.42 -10.22
C ARG A 649 -17.91 31.86 -11.40
N ALA A 650 -17.73 32.43 -12.59
CA ALA A 650 -18.22 31.82 -13.82
C ALA A 650 -17.50 30.48 -14.07
N SER A 651 -18.26 29.39 -14.22
CA SER A 651 -17.73 28.07 -14.54
C SER A 651 -16.89 28.11 -15.82
N GLY A 652 -15.75 27.41 -15.84
CA GLY A 652 -14.80 27.43 -16.97
C GLY A 652 -14.05 28.75 -17.17
N GLY A 653 -14.12 29.69 -16.23
CA GLY A 653 -13.58 31.04 -16.36
C GLY A 653 -12.05 31.13 -16.49
N ARG A 654 -11.25 30.17 -15.98
CA ARG A 654 -9.78 30.19 -16.20
C ARG A 654 -9.43 29.68 -17.58
N ALA A 655 -10.06 28.62 -18.07
CA ALA A 655 -9.93 28.22 -19.48
C ALA A 655 -10.27 29.40 -20.41
N TYR A 656 -11.34 30.15 -20.14
CA TYR A 656 -11.73 31.31 -20.93
C TYR A 656 -10.78 32.51 -20.78
N ALA A 657 -10.29 32.81 -19.56
CA ALA A 657 -9.31 33.89 -19.32
C ALA A 657 -7.91 33.56 -19.87
N MET A 658 -7.50 32.29 -19.88
CA MET A 658 -6.26 31.82 -20.51
C MET A 658 -6.33 31.85 -22.05
N VAL A 659 -7.51 31.55 -22.62
CA VAL A 659 -7.79 31.74 -24.05
C VAL A 659 -7.85 33.22 -24.43
N ALA A 660 -8.54 34.06 -23.65
CA ALA A 660 -8.67 35.49 -23.88
C ALA A 660 -7.36 36.27 -23.66
N SER A 661 -6.46 35.78 -22.80
CA SER A 661 -5.09 36.31 -22.62
C SER A 661 -4.09 35.78 -23.66
N GLY A 662 -4.52 34.91 -24.59
CA GLY A 662 -3.69 34.38 -25.66
C GLY A 662 -2.62 33.38 -25.20
N TRP A 663 -2.78 32.74 -24.04
CA TRP A 663 -1.81 31.79 -23.52
C TRP A 663 -1.81 30.51 -24.37
N ARG A 664 -0.69 30.28 -25.08
CA ARG A 664 -0.49 29.20 -26.07
C ARG A 664 -0.48 27.76 -25.52
N GLY A 665 -0.73 27.56 -24.22
CA GLY A 665 -0.74 26.24 -23.55
C GLY A 665 -2.09 25.53 -23.53
N TRP A 666 -3.17 26.16 -24.00
CA TRP A 666 -4.51 25.59 -23.94
C TRP A 666 -4.82 24.62 -25.09
N ARG A 667 -5.28 23.40 -24.78
CA ARG A 667 -5.97 22.49 -25.72
C ARG A 667 -7.19 21.87 -25.02
N PRO A 668 -8.42 21.99 -25.56
CA PRO A 668 -9.59 21.37 -24.95
C PRO A 668 -9.58 19.86 -25.23
N SER A 669 -9.91 19.07 -24.21
CA SER A 669 -10.26 17.67 -24.35
C SER A 669 -11.78 17.58 -24.43
N VAL A 670 -12.32 17.21 -25.60
CA VAL A 670 -13.72 16.77 -25.71
C VAL A 670 -13.75 15.43 -26.46
N PRO A 671 -14.53 14.44 -25.98
CA PRO A 671 -14.53 13.08 -26.48
C PRO A 671 -15.57 12.90 -27.59
N ALA A 672 -15.26 12.14 -28.65
CA ALA A 672 -16.26 11.68 -29.60
C ALA A 672 -16.11 10.19 -29.89
N VAL A 673 -17.05 9.44 -29.33
CA VAL A 673 -17.36 8.03 -29.55
C VAL A 673 -17.76 7.81 -31.03
N ARG A 674 -17.32 6.72 -31.66
CA ARG A 674 -18.22 5.62 -32.13
C ARG A 674 -17.52 4.57 -33.00
N ARG A 675 -17.78 3.33 -32.56
CA ARG A 675 -17.84 2.02 -33.23
C ARG A 675 -17.87 2.05 -34.77
N GLY A 676 -17.21 1.06 -35.37
CA GLY A 676 -17.56 0.53 -36.69
C GLY A 676 -16.50 -0.39 -37.27
N GLU A 677 -16.86 -1.64 -37.51
CA GLU A 677 -16.04 -2.76 -37.96
C GLU A 677 -15.41 -2.63 -39.37
N ALA A 678 -14.30 -3.35 -39.51
CA ALA A 678 -13.60 -3.96 -40.66
C ALA A 678 -13.99 -3.66 -42.13
N GLY A 679 -12.95 -3.35 -42.95
CA GLY A 679 -12.93 -3.50 -44.42
C GLY A 679 -11.60 -3.10 -45.09
N PHE A 680 -11.02 -3.97 -45.93
CA PHE A 680 -9.69 -3.90 -46.59
C PHE A 680 -9.41 -2.62 -47.44
N VAL A 681 -8.17 -2.10 -47.43
CA VAL A 681 -7.76 -0.86 -48.16
C VAL A 681 -6.48 -1.04 -49.02
N SER A 682 -6.44 -0.34 -50.17
CA SER A 682 -5.46 -0.49 -51.26
C SER A 682 -4.20 0.39 -51.19
N THR A 683 -3.24 0.09 -52.07
CA THR A 683 -1.85 0.60 -52.10
C THR A 683 -1.68 2.12 -52.27
N ALA A 684 -2.64 2.84 -52.85
CA ALA A 684 -2.57 4.30 -52.96
C ALA A 684 -2.72 5.01 -51.60
N ALA A 685 -3.38 4.36 -50.62
CA ALA A 685 -3.53 4.90 -49.27
C ALA A 685 -2.23 4.78 -48.45
N LEU A 686 -1.42 3.75 -48.74
CA LEU A 686 -0.14 3.49 -48.08
C LEU A 686 0.91 4.57 -48.43
N ASP A 687 0.94 4.99 -49.69
CA ASP A 687 1.94 5.94 -50.21
C ASP A 687 1.71 7.39 -49.72
N ALA A 688 0.46 7.73 -49.39
CA ALA A 688 0.11 9.00 -48.75
C ALA A 688 0.37 9.00 -47.23
N ALA A 689 0.34 7.83 -46.59
CA ALA A 689 0.64 7.67 -45.17
C ALA A 689 2.14 7.83 -44.88
N ILE A 690 3.00 7.28 -45.74
CA ILE A 690 4.47 7.40 -45.63
C ILE A 690 4.92 8.86 -45.71
N ARG A 691 4.33 9.68 -46.59
CA ARG A 691 4.69 11.11 -46.71
C ARG A 691 4.26 11.96 -45.51
N ARG A 692 3.18 11.59 -44.81
CA ARG A 692 2.74 12.26 -43.58
C ARG A 692 3.60 11.90 -42.37
N ALA A 693 4.06 10.65 -42.30
CA ALA A 693 4.95 10.18 -41.24
C ALA A 693 6.33 10.88 -41.27
N VAL A 694 6.91 11.07 -42.46
CA VAL A 694 8.22 11.75 -42.61
C VAL A 694 8.17 13.24 -42.23
N ALA A 695 7.03 13.91 -42.43
CA ALA A 695 6.87 15.33 -42.07
C ALA A 695 6.69 15.56 -40.55
N ALA A 696 6.13 14.58 -39.84
CA ALA A 696 5.90 14.66 -38.39
C ALA A 696 7.19 14.49 -37.57
N SER A 697 8.13 13.66 -38.03
CA SER A 697 9.39 13.38 -37.31
C SER A 697 10.31 14.60 -37.19
N PHE A 698 10.35 15.51 -38.18
CA PHE A 698 11.21 16.72 -38.11
C PHE A 698 10.68 17.82 -37.17
N ALA A 699 9.43 17.74 -36.69
CA ALA A 699 8.85 18.74 -35.78
C ALA A 699 9.12 18.42 -34.30
N ALA A 700 9.21 17.14 -33.95
CA ALA A 700 9.49 16.66 -32.59
C ALA A 700 10.93 16.95 -32.13
N GLU A 701 11.90 16.98 -33.05
CA GLU A 701 13.33 17.24 -32.78
C GLU A 701 13.59 18.66 -32.22
N ARG A 702 12.81 19.66 -32.65
CA ARG A 702 13.04 21.08 -32.30
C ARG A 702 12.54 21.47 -30.91
N GLN A 703 11.58 20.73 -30.35
CA GLN A 703 10.96 21.04 -29.05
C GLN A 703 11.81 20.57 -27.87
N ARG A 704 12.62 19.51 -28.05
CA ARG A 704 13.46 18.93 -26.97
C ARG A 704 14.64 19.81 -26.57
N ALA A 705 15.14 20.65 -27.48
CA ALA A 705 16.33 21.48 -27.24
C ALA A 705 16.08 22.71 -26.33
N SER A 706 14.83 23.16 -26.14
CA SER A 706 14.55 24.39 -25.38
C SER A 706 14.26 24.16 -23.89
N THR A 707 13.84 22.96 -23.50
CA THR A 707 13.37 22.65 -22.14
C THR A 707 14.52 22.41 -21.15
N ALA A 708 15.70 21.99 -21.64
CA ALA A 708 16.87 21.71 -20.82
C ALA A 708 17.47 22.97 -20.14
N ALA A 709 17.32 24.16 -20.73
CA ALA A 709 17.94 25.39 -20.24
C ALA A 709 17.19 26.10 -19.10
N ALA A 710 16.01 25.62 -18.70
CA ALA A 710 15.17 26.26 -17.68
C ALA A 710 15.32 25.64 -16.28
N ALA A 711 15.66 24.35 -16.20
CA ALA A 711 15.76 23.59 -14.96
C ALA A 711 16.95 23.99 -14.08
N GLU A 712 18.07 24.42 -14.68
CA GLU A 712 19.30 24.83 -13.96
C GLU A 712 19.13 26.06 -13.05
N ARG A 713 18.06 26.86 -13.20
CA ARG A 713 17.87 28.11 -12.44
C ARG A 713 17.17 27.95 -11.10
N ILE A 714 16.47 26.84 -10.87
CA ILE A 714 15.60 26.65 -9.71
C ILE A 714 16.34 25.96 -8.55
N ALA A 715 17.39 25.20 -8.86
CA ALA A 715 18.17 24.46 -7.87
C ALA A 715 18.99 25.34 -6.89
N ALA A 716 18.98 26.66 -7.02
CA ALA A 716 19.92 27.55 -6.34
C ALA A 716 19.43 28.20 -5.02
N SER A 717 18.25 27.86 -4.46
CA SER A 717 17.55 28.82 -3.56
C SER A 717 17.13 28.41 -2.13
N ILE A 718 17.45 27.26 -1.52
CA ILE A 718 16.79 26.91 -0.23
C ILE A 718 17.73 26.36 0.89
N GLY A 719 17.70 26.99 2.08
CA GLY A 719 18.22 26.47 3.36
C GLY A 719 17.91 27.30 4.65
N ARG A 720 17.65 26.56 5.78
CA ARG A 720 17.88 26.80 7.26
C ARG A 720 16.78 27.35 8.25
N ASP A 721 16.41 26.56 9.30
CA ASP A 721 16.43 26.86 10.80
C ASP A 721 15.92 25.69 11.72
N ARG A 722 16.46 25.58 12.96
CA ARG A 722 16.39 24.56 14.05
C ARG A 722 15.11 24.55 14.91
N SER A 723 14.39 25.67 15.06
CA SER A 723 13.13 25.73 15.82
C SER A 723 12.01 24.89 15.17
N THR A 724 12.07 24.79 13.85
CA THR A 724 11.21 23.96 12.99
C THR A 724 11.38 22.47 13.23
N LEU A 725 12.56 22.03 13.68
CA LEU A 725 12.86 20.60 13.85
C LEU A 725 12.19 20.01 15.10
N VAL A 726 12.08 20.79 16.18
CA VAL A 726 11.48 20.35 17.46
C VAL A 726 9.95 20.40 17.40
N ALA A 727 9.38 21.41 16.75
CA ALA A 727 7.94 21.46 16.48
C ALA A 727 7.47 20.35 15.53
N ALA A 728 8.29 20.00 14.51
CA ALA A 728 7.98 18.93 13.58
C ALA A 728 7.94 17.54 14.26
N LEU A 729 8.77 17.31 15.27
CA LEU A 729 8.80 16.04 16.02
C LEU A 729 7.59 15.87 16.97
N SER A 730 7.05 16.96 17.54
CA SER A 730 5.81 16.91 18.35
C SER A 730 4.53 16.89 17.51
N ALA A 731 4.53 17.52 16.33
CA ALA A 731 3.40 17.56 15.39
C ALA A 731 3.06 16.17 14.80
N GLN A 732 4.06 15.30 14.63
CA GLN A 732 3.90 14.01 13.96
C GLN A 732 3.10 12.98 14.79
N VAL A 733 2.94 13.20 16.09
CA VAL A 733 2.18 12.32 17.01
C VAL A 733 0.82 12.91 17.40
N HIS A 734 0.66 14.24 17.35
CA HIS A 734 -0.61 14.91 17.71
C HIS A 734 -1.42 15.45 16.52
N GLY A 735 -0.92 15.35 15.29
CA GLY A 735 -1.68 15.75 14.11
C GLY A 735 -2.03 17.24 14.08
N GLU A 736 -1.06 18.11 14.38
CA GLU A 736 -1.12 19.54 14.05
C GLU A 736 -0.13 19.90 12.93
#